data_AF-A0A7X0RQ70-F1
#
_entry.id   AF-A0A7X0RQ70-F1
#
_cell.length_a   1.000
_cell.length_b   1.000
_cell.length_c   1.000
_cell.angle_alpha   90.00
_cell.angle_beta   90.00
_cell.angle_gamma   90.00
#
_symmetry.space_group_name_H-M   'P 1'
#
loop_
_entity.id
_entity.type
_entity.pdbx_description
1 polymer ?
#
loop_
_entity_poly.entity_id
_entity_poly.type
_entity_poly.pdbx_seq_one_letter_code
_entity_poly.pdbx_strand_id
1 'polypeptide(L)'
;MAIAILKRRWLQAGAAAVLASSLVVQGGAASAADPATGEEAAAFNGQPGQWSGVPSASAELVQSLQVMKAVQQDGKLKLMVRGPGLEGKGIWYIDADGDEKTGIPAPYWANGGGIDFKVSAGQMWKAANGKWVSAGPVATKTVGDTLEAEVDLAALGAGDATIMRTAFMLAGDQYLPAPGKRMLVVPPAAGAEFGPDVQVTVDGLADDWSAVKPAAQSADGQTSLYAAEEGNSLVLLVVGKLAEFNDIYLDTDRSADTGYADVGWPSFGGDWLIENGALYKSTGAGWNWGPVDGANIEYKQAGAGDKLTVEYRIPLASIGITAPKAIAVGFTSNDVTVPSADLRPPLVAPPLPKLKADGDPSEWASLPTTATGTGKAKLLKAFADAKTLNVLAKAESFDAETNLFINSDNNADTGYNGWEYKRTGADYLVQNGKLFRYAGPGWAWEEIGPAEWQVSAKADADGLKSLEVRVDLSAEANAGGTMRVAIGVGEDYAPAVDAEGEYALASGRGGAPIVIDGQPGDWASVDNAAVGTGETVRLTAAQDDDKIYLLAEAASVDTRNVFYLDTDANAKTGFKDTAWTGFGADAKIEFNKLYLYDGKNAKWKEAGPVRAEIEAGRALFYFYRDQLGLKKAGALAVGYVGQDAYRLPAAGGSALALKKSVAARAADKEAYIPRERFGVLDNPFMGWAGWANATTALEQPHKLVYANIAWRDLEPEKGKFDWAGIEEKFQFAKWKAEGTRINLRFVLDDPGDDPDMDIPQWLYDELVKAEGGSGAGKWYDTPDTVVGKGFAPNYASPTLIAEHERVMTALGQRYDNDPLIAFVQIGSLGHWGEFHNWPEEVSGAFPSLAVSDQYVEQYLRAFPHKLIGMRKPFPIAASKRLGLFNDVFGSKGATDEWLNWTEEGWNGIGPYVEAGQDPAAVQAASKMPDFWKFNFSGGEFYNGNPLLSLSNDTIMETLRQTRASHTSWMGPSSPAPFRLGKDIDAGQQANIDLMHNTMGYRFVLESASHAAKASPGRDVTLRMTWNNKGVAPFYAAWPLALALVDAQGRLAEGSVQRVGGVDVREWLPGRHALKADYKLPAGLAAGSYKLAVAILDPDTGKPGVHLGIEGERGDGWTTLDRLQVAR
;
A
#
# COMPACT_ATOMS: atom_id res chain seq x y z
N MET A 1 -50.57 21.45 4.55
CA MET A 1 -51.94 20.92 4.59
C MET A 1 -51.81 19.41 4.43
N ALA A 2 -51.87 18.52 5.43
CA ALA A 2 -52.10 18.56 6.88
C ALA A 2 -51.24 17.41 7.50
N ILE A 3 -50.37 17.66 8.49
CA ILE A 3 -50.55 17.37 9.95
C ILE A 3 -50.52 15.85 10.27
N ALA A 4 -49.79 15.27 11.24
CA ALA A 4 -48.71 15.65 12.14
C ALA A 4 -48.37 14.44 13.08
N ILE A 5 -47.33 14.61 13.91
CA ILE A 5 -47.15 14.14 15.32
C ILE A 5 -46.04 13.10 15.60
N LEU A 6 -44.95 13.65 16.15
CA LEU A 6 -43.95 13.05 17.05
C LEU A 6 -44.55 12.67 18.43
N LYS A 7 -43.95 11.68 19.14
CA LYS A 7 -43.20 11.89 20.42
C LYS A 7 -42.73 10.58 21.11
N ARG A 8 -41.41 10.51 21.39
CA ARG A 8 -40.67 10.20 22.66
C ARG A 8 -41.36 9.24 23.68
N ARG A 9 -40.74 8.27 24.39
CA ARG A 9 -39.51 8.30 25.24
C ARG A 9 -39.30 6.92 25.96
N TRP A 10 -38.06 6.41 25.99
CA TRP A 10 -37.25 5.75 27.06
C TRP A 10 -37.84 4.87 28.19
N LEU A 11 -37.17 3.70 28.41
CA LEU A 11 -36.52 3.16 29.64
C LEU A 11 -36.81 1.69 30.07
N GLN A 12 -35.69 0.97 30.30
CA GLN A 12 -35.37 -0.10 31.27
C GLN A 12 -35.26 -1.60 30.87
N ALA A 13 -33.98 -2.02 30.84
CA ALA A 13 -33.32 -3.02 31.69
C ALA A 13 -33.32 -4.52 31.30
N GLY A 14 -32.10 -5.04 31.06
CA GLY A 14 -31.54 -6.10 31.91
C GLY A 14 -31.26 -7.49 31.31
N ALA A 15 -29.97 -7.73 31.04
CA ALA A 15 -29.22 -8.99 31.24
C ALA A 15 -29.32 -10.19 30.25
N ALA A 16 -28.14 -10.47 29.68
CA ALA A 16 -27.50 -11.78 29.42
C ALA A 16 -28.14 -12.81 28.48
N ALA A 17 -27.51 -13.04 27.31
CA ALA A 17 -26.90 -14.34 26.98
C ALA A 17 -26.17 -14.34 25.62
N VAL A 18 -25.00 -14.97 25.65
CA VAL A 18 -24.14 -15.48 24.58
C VAL A 18 -24.91 -16.36 23.57
N LEU A 19 -24.76 -16.12 22.26
CA LEU A 19 -24.61 -17.12 21.16
C LEU A 19 -24.95 -16.55 19.76
N ALA A 20 -24.03 -16.81 18.83
CA ALA A 20 -24.24 -16.94 17.38
C ALA A 20 -24.65 -15.70 16.56
N SER A 21 -23.66 -15.00 16.00
CA SER A 21 -23.84 -14.12 14.85
C SER A 21 -23.82 -14.94 13.56
N SER A 22 -25.01 -15.30 13.08
CA SER A 22 -25.27 -15.73 11.70
C SER A 22 -26.45 -14.91 11.18
N LEU A 23 -26.21 -14.06 10.17
CA LEU A 23 -27.12 -13.37 9.22
C LEU A 23 -26.33 -12.18 8.64
N VAL A 24 -25.72 -12.22 7.44
CA VAL A 24 -26.29 -12.20 6.08
C VAL A 24 -27.14 -10.94 5.77
N VAL A 25 -26.50 -10.04 5.01
CA VAL A 25 -26.97 -9.13 3.93
C VAL A 25 -27.61 -7.78 4.27
N GLN A 26 -26.94 -6.70 3.80
CA GLN A 26 -27.31 -5.82 2.67
C GLN A 26 -26.06 -4.97 2.36
N GLY A 27 -25.53 -4.79 1.15
CA GLY A 27 -26.06 -4.92 -0.21
C GLY A 27 -25.48 -3.74 -1.02
N GLY A 28 -24.17 -3.79 -1.35
CA GLY A 28 -23.53 -2.86 -2.29
C GLY A 28 -23.76 -3.36 -3.71
N ALA A 29 -24.19 -2.45 -4.60
CA ALA A 29 -24.78 -2.73 -5.89
C ALA A 29 -23.96 -3.69 -6.76
N ALA A 30 -24.49 -4.90 -6.93
CA ALA A 30 -24.26 -5.68 -8.14
C ALA A 30 -24.85 -4.89 -9.32
N SER A 31 -24.05 -4.63 -10.35
CA SER A 31 -24.59 -4.19 -11.63
C SER A 31 -25.60 -5.24 -12.09
N ALA A 32 -26.81 -4.78 -12.38
CA ALA A 32 -27.90 -5.63 -12.79
C ALA A 32 -27.50 -6.38 -14.08
N ALA A 33 -27.44 -7.70 -13.98
CA ALA A 33 -27.52 -8.58 -15.14
C ALA A 33 -28.84 -8.30 -15.86
N ASP A 34 -28.74 -7.93 -17.13
CA ASP A 34 -29.86 -7.72 -18.04
C ASP A 34 -30.66 -9.03 -18.16
N PRO A 35 -31.99 -9.04 -17.93
CA PRO A 35 -32.76 -10.28 -18.00
C PRO A 35 -33.16 -10.59 -19.45
N ALA A 36 -32.98 -11.87 -19.80
CA ALA A 36 -33.59 -12.59 -20.93
C ALA A 36 -32.79 -12.67 -22.26
N THR A 37 -31.88 -13.64 -22.30
CA THR A 37 -32.02 -14.77 -23.25
C THR A 37 -31.74 -16.05 -22.46
N GLY A 38 -32.45 -17.15 -22.73
CA GLY A 38 -32.31 -18.39 -21.95
C GLY A 38 -30.88 -18.93 -21.99
N GLU A 39 -30.11 -18.71 -20.93
CA GLU A 39 -28.73 -19.18 -20.82
C GLU A 39 -28.71 -20.68 -20.52
N GLU A 40 -28.13 -21.46 -21.45
CA GLU A 40 -27.55 -22.74 -21.13
C GLU A 40 -26.59 -22.58 -19.94
N ALA A 41 -26.58 -23.53 -18.99
CA ALA A 41 -25.66 -23.50 -17.85
C ALA A 41 -24.21 -23.29 -18.34
N ALA A 42 -23.61 -22.15 -18.01
CA ALA A 42 -22.28 -21.78 -18.45
C ALA A 42 -21.25 -22.85 -18.06
N ALA A 43 -20.32 -23.17 -18.97
CA ALA A 43 -19.26 -24.14 -18.72
C ALA A 43 -18.41 -23.74 -17.51
N PHE A 44 -18.00 -24.73 -16.70
CA PHE A 44 -17.07 -24.52 -15.59
C PHE A 44 -15.73 -24.03 -16.14
N ASN A 45 -15.32 -22.83 -15.75
CA ASN A 45 -14.05 -22.20 -16.11
C ASN A 45 -13.28 -21.75 -14.87
N GLY A 46 -13.67 -22.24 -13.68
CA GLY A 46 -13.03 -21.91 -12.41
C GLY A 46 -13.39 -20.53 -11.87
N GLN A 47 -14.27 -19.77 -12.54
CA GLN A 47 -14.65 -18.45 -12.06
C GLN A 47 -15.42 -18.54 -10.74
N PRO A 48 -15.31 -17.54 -9.86
CA PRO A 48 -16.00 -17.58 -8.58
C PRO A 48 -17.52 -17.56 -8.73
N GLY A 49 -18.18 -18.26 -7.81
CA GLY A 49 -19.59 -18.61 -7.93
C GLY A 49 -19.86 -19.93 -8.67
N GLN A 50 -18.91 -20.44 -9.47
CA GLN A 50 -19.10 -21.72 -10.17
C GLN A 50 -18.71 -22.95 -9.37
N TRP A 51 -17.91 -22.79 -8.31
CA TRP A 51 -17.37 -23.92 -7.53
C TRP A 51 -18.44 -24.64 -6.68
N SER A 52 -19.59 -24.01 -6.46
CA SER A 52 -20.70 -24.63 -5.73
C SER A 52 -21.26 -25.82 -6.51
N GLY A 53 -21.32 -26.99 -5.86
CA GLY A 53 -21.81 -28.23 -6.47
C GLY A 53 -20.82 -28.90 -7.44
N VAL A 54 -19.63 -28.34 -7.63
CA VAL A 54 -18.57 -28.93 -8.45
C VAL A 54 -17.77 -29.93 -7.61
N PRO A 55 -17.53 -31.17 -8.10
CA PRO A 55 -16.65 -32.12 -7.42
C PRO A 55 -15.21 -31.58 -7.31
N SER A 56 -14.87 -31.02 -6.15
CA SER A 56 -13.55 -30.46 -5.85
C SER A 56 -12.93 -31.10 -4.61
N ALA A 57 -11.63 -30.86 -4.44
CA ALA A 57 -10.92 -31.12 -3.19
C ALA A 57 -10.57 -29.76 -2.56
N SER A 58 -10.66 -29.63 -1.23
CA SER A 58 -10.27 -28.40 -0.54
C SER A 58 -9.46 -28.66 0.73
N ALA A 59 -8.64 -27.68 1.10
CA ALA A 59 -7.93 -27.60 2.37
C ALA A 59 -8.01 -26.16 2.90
N GLU A 60 -8.04 -26.02 4.22
CA GLU A 60 -8.17 -24.72 4.87
C GLU A 60 -7.19 -24.59 6.04
N LEU A 61 -6.71 -23.38 6.25
CA LEU A 61 -5.92 -22.94 7.39
C LEU A 61 -6.59 -21.70 7.97
N VAL A 62 -6.89 -21.73 9.27
CA VAL A 62 -7.45 -20.58 9.98
C VAL A 62 -6.32 -19.94 10.80
N GLN A 63 -6.10 -18.65 10.61
CA GLN A 63 -5.22 -17.84 11.45
C GLN A 63 -5.88 -17.65 12.82
N SER A 64 -5.21 -18.16 13.85
CA SER A 64 -5.75 -18.31 15.20
C SER A 64 -5.03 -17.47 16.24
N LEU A 65 -3.80 -17.01 15.94
CA LEU A 65 -3.13 -16.00 16.75
C LEU A 65 -3.96 -14.72 16.78
N GLN A 66 -4.08 -14.12 17.95
CA GLN A 66 -5.05 -13.06 18.22
C GLN A 66 -4.39 -11.68 18.29
N VAL A 67 -3.31 -11.57 19.07
CA VAL A 67 -2.60 -10.29 19.23
C VAL A 67 -1.18 -10.54 19.70
N MET A 68 -0.28 -9.67 19.24
CA MET A 68 1.09 -9.54 19.71
C MET A 68 1.27 -8.10 20.19
N LYS A 69 1.95 -7.91 21.32
CA LYS A 69 2.32 -6.60 21.86
C LYS A 69 3.80 -6.59 22.20
N ALA A 70 4.42 -5.42 22.08
CA ALA A 70 5.83 -5.22 22.40
C ALA A 70 6.09 -3.80 22.90
N VAL A 71 6.93 -3.68 23.92
CA VAL A 71 7.33 -2.40 24.52
C VAL A 71 8.76 -2.48 25.06
N GLN A 72 9.51 -1.38 24.95
CA GLN A 72 10.78 -1.20 25.65
C GLN A 72 10.51 -0.52 27.01
N GLN A 73 10.88 -1.17 28.11
CA GLN A 73 10.70 -0.66 29.49
C GLN A 73 11.82 -1.20 30.39
N ASP A 74 12.34 -0.40 31.33
CA ASP A 74 13.35 -0.81 32.32
C ASP A 74 14.65 -1.39 31.75
N GLY A 75 15.08 -0.93 30.57
CA GLY A 75 16.24 -1.51 29.87
C GLY A 75 15.97 -2.90 29.28
N LYS A 76 14.71 -3.30 29.17
CA LYS A 76 14.26 -4.58 28.61
C LYS A 76 13.34 -4.37 27.41
N LEU A 77 13.39 -5.30 26.46
CA LEU A 77 12.34 -5.53 25.48
C LEU A 77 11.38 -6.57 26.04
N LYS A 78 10.14 -6.17 26.31
CA LYS A 78 9.07 -7.04 26.79
C LYS A 78 8.16 -7.39 25.62
N LEU A 79 7.78 -8.66 25.52
CA LEU A 79 7.00 -9.22 24.42
C LEU A 79 5.84 -10.05 24.96
N MET A 80 4.65 -9.94 24.36
CA MET A 80 3.51 -10.80 24.66
C MET A 80 2.77 -11.20 23.39
N VAL A 81 2.42 -12.48 23.28
CA VAL A 81 1.55 -13.00 22.24
C VAL A 81 0.39 -13.74 22.88
N ARG A 82 -0.79 -13.58 22.28
CA ARG A 82 -2.01 -14.28 22.67
C ARG A 82 -2.58 -15.09 21.51
N GLY A 83 -2.96 -16.32 21.79
CA GLY A 83 -3.56 -17.25 20.85
C GLY A 83 -3.48 -18.70 21.33
N PRO A 84 -4.28 -19.60 20.76
CA PRO A 84 -4.23 -21.01 21.11
C PRO A 84 -2.90 -21.64 20.66
N GLY A 85 -2.47 -22.70 21.34
CA GLY A 85 -1.34 -23.54 20.92
C GLY A 85 0.05 -23.04 21.31
N LEU A 86 0.14 -22.03 22.19
CA LEU A 86 1.39 -21.38 22.61
C LEU A 86 2.26 -22.17 23.61
N GLU A 87 1.80 -23.34 24.10
CA GLU A 87 2.43 -24.19 25.14
C GLU A 87 3.95 -24.47 24.94
N GLY A 88 4.81 -23.48 25.21
CA GLY A 88 6.25 -23.51 24.94
C GLY A 88 6.65 -23.53 23.46
N LYS A 89 5.73 -23.16 22.56
CA LYS A 89 5.90 -23.26 21.10
C LYS A 89 5.91 -21.86 20.48
N GLY A 90 6.77 -21.66 19.48
CA GLY A 90 6.84 -20.41 18.71
C GLY A 90 8.22 -19.76 18.73
N ILE A 91 8.38 -18.77 17.86
CA ILE A 91 9.64 -18.05 17.62
C ILE A 91 9.32 -16.57 17.50
N TRP A 92 9.94 -15.76 18.35
CA TRP A 92 10.02 -14.31 18.15
C TRP A 92 11.21 -14.02 17.25
N TYR A 93 11.00 -13.19 16.23
CA TYR A 93 12.04 -12.60 15.39
C TYR A 93 12.20 -11.14 15.81
N ILE A 94 13.44 -10.70 15.99
CA ILE A 94 13.78 -9.36 16.46
C ILE A 94 14.86 -8.80 15.53
N ASP A 95 14.53 -7.69 14.89
CA ASP A 95 15.45 -6.80 14.19
C ASP A 95 15.76 -5.67 15.18
N ALA A 96 17.00 -5.62 15.66
CA ALA A 96 17.39 -4.80 16.80
C ALA A 96 17.98 -3.44 16.38
N ASP A 97 18.49 -3.34 15.15
CA ASP A 97 19.05 -2.11 14.59
C ASP A 97 18.11 -1.40 13.59
N GLY A 98 17.05 -2.07 13.15
CA GLY A 98 16.09 -1.55 12.18
C GLY A 98 16.60 -1.55 10.74
N ASP A 99 17.72 -2.22 10.44
CA ASP A 99 18.31 -2.30 9.10
C ASP A 99 17.99 -3.64 8.43
N GLU A 100 17.22 -3.60 7.34
CA GLU A 100 16.85 -4.81 6.60
C GLU A 100 18.02 -5.51 5.90
N LYS A 101 19.23 -4.91 5.91
CA LYS A 101 20.44 -5.43 5.25
C LYS A 101 21.36 -6.20 6.21
N THR A 102 21.13 -6.12 7.52
CA THR A 102 21.97 -6.75 8.55
C THR A 102 21.23 -7.94 9.17
N GLY A 103 21.90 -9.09 9.34
CA GLY A 103 21.29 -10.28 9.94
C GLY A 103 20.86 -11.37 8.95
N ILE A 104 19.79 -12.10 9.29
CA ILE A 104 19.26 -13.24 8.51
C ILE A 104 17.83 -12.94 8.04
N PRO A 105 17.51 -13.10 6.75
CA PRO A 105 16.17 -12.81 6.25
C PRO A 105 15.12 -13.81 6.75
N ALA A 106 13.96 -13.28 7.12
CA ALA A 106 12.71 -13.98 7.36
C ALA A 106 11.68 -13.52 6.30
N PRO A 107 11.54 -14.25 5.18
CA PRO A 107 10.82 -13.78 3.99
C PRO A 107 9.29 -13.71 4.14
N TYR A 108 8.76 -13.93 5.34
CA TYR A 108 7.34 -13.92 5.63
C TYR A 108 6.79 -12.49 5.76
N TRP A 109 7.63 -11.54 6.19
CA TRP A 109 7.25 -10.15 6.42
C TRP A 109 7.97 -9.24 5.43
N ALA A 110 7.30 -8.19 4.94
CA ALA A 110 7.82 -7.32 3.88
C ALA A 110 9.15 -6.64 4.25
N ASN A 111 9.38 -6.37 5.54
CA ASN A 111 10.60 -5.80 6.11
C ASN A 111 11.38 -6.81 6.97
N GLY A 112 11.20 -8.11 6.72
CA GLY A 112 11.90 -9.18 7.44
C GLY A 112 13.30 -9.47 6.91
N GLY A 113 13.89 -8.59 6.09
CA GLY A 113 15.18 -8.84 5.41
C GLY A 113 16.38 -9.01 6.34
N GLY A 114 16.32 -8.38 7.52
CA GLY A 114 17.45 -8.28 8.45
C GLY A 114 17.12 -8.66 9.88
N ILE A 115 16.94 -9.96 10.17
CA ILE A 115 16.71 -10.39 11.56
C ILE A 115 18.04 -10.63 12.28
N ASP A 116 18.28 -9.86 13.34
CA ASP A 116 19.45 -9.98 14.20
C ASP A 116 19.32 -11.08 15.26
N PHE A 117 18.13 -11.20 15.84
CA PHE A 117 17.89 -12.10 16.97
C PHE A 117 16.62 -12.90 16.79
N LYS A 118 16.59 -14.09 17.40
CA LYS A 118 15.35 -14.80 17.63
C LYS A 118 15.28 -15.37 19.04
N VAL A 119 14.07 -15.43 19.59
CA VAL A 119 13.79 -16.09 20.86
C VAL A 119 12.94 -17.32 20.59
N SER A 120 13.41 -18.49 21.01
CA SER A 120 12.67 -19.75 20.88
C SER A 120 13.04 -20.71 22.01
N ALA A 121 12.05 -21.40 22.55
CA ALA A 121 12.22 -22.36 23.65
C ALA A 121 13.00 -21.78 24.86
N GLY A 122 12.72 -20.53 25.24
CA GLY A 122 13.38 -19.85 26.37
C GLY A 122 14.85 -19.46 26.12
N GLN A 123 15.31 -19.51 24.87
CA GLN A 123 16.69 -19.21 24.48
C GLN A 123 16.74 -18.11 23.42
N MET A 124 17.65 -17.16 23.60
CA MET A 124 18.00 -16.16 22.59
C MET A 124 19.09 -16.70 21.66
N TRP A 125 18.95 -16.38 20.39
CA TRP A 125 19.93 -16.70 19.35
C TRP A 125 20.25 -15.42 18.58
N LYS A 126 21.54 -15.18 18.32
CA LYS A 126 22.05 -14.06 17.53
C LYS A 126 22.47 -14.54 16.14
N ALA A 127 22.16 -13.75 15.12
CA ALA A 127 22.64 -13.93 13.76
C ALA A 127 24.14 -13.63 13.69
N ALA A 128 24.92 -14.60 13.22
CA ALA A 128 26.35 -14.44 12.96
C ALA A 128 26.75 -15.31 11.77
N ASN A 129 27.34 -14.69 10.74
CA ASN A 129 27.78 -15.37 9.51
C ASN A 129 26.67 -16.23 8.86
N GLY A 130 25.44 -15.70 8.79
CA GLY A 130 24.27 -16.39 8.24
C GLY A 130 23.76 -17.57 9.06
N LYS A 131 24.19 -17.71 10.33
CA LYS A 131 23.75 -18.79 11.23
C LYS A 131 23.28 -18.23 12.58
N TRP A 132 22.45 -19.01 13.26
CA TRP A 132 22.00 -18.73 14.62
C TRP A 132 23.00 -19.26 15.64
N VAL A 133 23.57 -18.37 16.45
CA VAL A 133 24.47 -18.70 17.56
C VAL A 133 23.77 -18.39 18.88
N SER A 134 23.88 -19.29 19.85
CA SER A 134 23.27 -19.12 21.18
C SER A 134 23.78 -17.84 21.85
N ALA A 135 22.85 -17.01 22.34
CA ALA A 135 23.13 -15.69 22.94
C ALA A 135 22.68 -15.56 24.41
N GLY A 136 22.18 -16.64 25.01
CA GLY A 136 21.80 -16.70 26.43
C GLY A 136 20.33 -17.05 26.67
N PRO A 137 19.96 -17.34 27.92
CA PRO A 137 18.58 -17.62 28.30
C PRO A 137 17.70 -16.36 28.26
N VAL A 138 16.40 -16.54 28.05
CA VAL A 138 15.38 -15.49 28.06
C VAL A 138 14.29 -15.88 29.05
N ALA A 139 13.88 -14.95 29.90
CA ALA A 139 12.74 -15.17 30.78
C ALA A 139 11.49 -15.29 29.92
N THR A 140 10.81 -16.45 30.00
CA THR A 140 9.56 -16.70 29.27
C THR A 140 8.54 -17.35 30.18
N LYS A 141 7.27 -17.03 29.99
CA LYS A 141 6.17 -17.61 30.76
C LYS A 141 4.95 -17.82 29.88
N THR A 142 4.34 -19.00 30.01
CA THR A 142 3.11 -19.36 29.29
C THR A 142 2.03 -19.75 30.28
N VAL A 143 0.86 -19.13 30.20
CA VAL A 143 -0.34 -19.53 30.96
C VAL A 143 -1.56 -19.45 30.02
N GLY A 144 -2.20 -20.60 29.79
CA GLY A 144 -3.31 -20.69 28.84
C GLY A 144 -2.89 -20.27 27.43
N ASP A 145 -3.61 -19.30 26.87
CA ASP A 145 -3.39 -18.76 25.53
C ASP A 145 -2.48 -17.52 25.52
N THR A 146 -1.67 -17.30 26.55
CA THR A 146 -0.75 -16.15 26.64
C THR A 146 0.68 -16.63 26.83
N LEU A 147 1.60 -16.14 26.00
CA LEU A 147 3.04 -16.32 26.11
C LEU A 147 3.73 -14.96 26.20
N GLU A 148 4.57 -14.82 27.21
CA GLU A 148 5.37 -13.63 27.47
C GLU A 148 6.86 -13.93 27.43
N ALA A 149 7.65 -12.93 27.04
CA ALA A 149 9.10 -12.98 27.05
C ALA A 149 9.70 -11.62 27.45
N GLU A 150 10.85 -11.66 28.12
CA GLU A 150 11.65 -10.46 28.45
C GLU A 150 13.11 -10.65 28.05
N VAL A 151 13.61 -9.72 27.23
CA VAL A 151 14.99 -9.71 26.71
C VAL A 151 15.70 -8.46 27.20
N ASP A 152 16.96 -8.59 27.62
CA ASP A 152 17.80 -7.46 28.00
C ASP A 152 18.26 -6.67 26.76
N LEU A 153 18.01 -5.35 26.72
CA LEU A 153 18.44 -4.50 25.60
C LEU A 153 19.96 -4.48 25.46
N ALA A 154 20.71 -4.52 26.57
CA ALA A 154 22.16 -4.60 26.55
C ALA A 154 22.64 -5.90 25.88
N ALA A 155 21.90 -6.99 26.02
CA ALA A 155 22.22 -8.27 25.39
C ALA A 155 21.94 -8.27 23.87
N LEU A 156 21.09 -7.36 23.39
CA LEU A 156 20.88 -7.11 21.95
C LEU A 156 22.01 -6.27 21.34
N GLY A 157 22.93 -5.73 22.14
CA GLY A 157 23.96 -4.80 21.67
C GLY A 157 23.43 -3.37 21.44
N ALA A 158 22.17 -3.12 21.78
CA ALA A 158 21.57 -1.79 21.84
C ALA A 158 21.95 -1.15 23.18
N GLY A 159 23.13 -0.51 23.22
CA GLY A 159 23.56 0.27 24.39
C GLY A 159 22.71 1.52 24.64
N ASP A 160 22.09 2.04 23.57
CA ASP A 160 21.12 3.13 23.59
C ASP A 160 19.80 2.65 22.97
N ALA A 161 18.67 3.20 23.42
CA ALA A 161 17.35 2.82 22.94
C ALA A 161 17.18 3.20 21.45
N THR A 162 17.08 2.20 20.57
CA THR A 162 16.84 2.35 19.13
C THR A 162 15.43 1.91 18.76
N ILE A 163 14.99 2.24 17.54
CA ILE A 163 13.77 1.68 16.95
C ILE A 163 14.07 0.21 16.58
N MET A 164 13.32 -0.72 17.17
CA MET A 164 13.42 -2.16 16.90
C MET A 164 12.20 -2.63 16.11
N ARG A 165 12.25 -3.84 15.56
CA ARG A 165 11.07 -4.51 14.99
C ARG A 165 10.96 -5.93 15.49
N THR A 166 9.74 -6.40 15.67
CA THR A 166 9.50 -7.77 16.09
C THR A 166 8.32 -8.40 15.37
N ALA A 167 8.42 -9.72 15.19
CA ALA A 167 7.32 -10.55 14.72
C ALA A 167 7.34 -11.91 15.43
N PHE A 168 6.22 -12.62 15.38
CA PHE A 168 6.04 -13.92 16.00
C PHE A 168 5.54 -14.95 14.99
N MET A 169 6.12 -16.13 15.04
CA MET A 169 5.70 -17.30 14.26
C MET A 169 5.40 -18.47 15.20
N LEU A 170 4.23 -19.08 15.05
CA LEU A 170 3.88 -20.35 15.68
C LEU A 170 3.84 -21.48 14.64
N ALA A 171 4.19 -22.69 15.06
CA ALA A 171 4.16 -23.86 14.19
C ALA A 171 2.76 -24.07 13.57
N GLY A 172 2.73 -24.52 12.31
CA GLY A 172 1.49 -24.61 11.52
C GLY A 172 1.13 -23.32 10.79
N ASP A 173 2.15 -22.54 10.39
CA ASP A 173 2.03 -21.35 9.54
C ASP A 173 1.10 -20.27 10.10
N GLN A 174 1.29 -19.99 11.39
CA GLN A 174 0.59 -18.97 12.14
C GLN A 174 1.55 -17.80 12.38
N TYR A 175 1.17 -16.60 11.95
CA TYR A 175 2.06 -15.43 11.95
C TYR A 175 1.40 -14.20 12.57
N LEU A 176 2.19 -13.43 13.31
CA LEU A 176 1.85 -12.06 13.72
C LEU A 176 3.06 -11.15 13.52
N PRO A 177 2.94 -10.06 12.76
CA PRO A 177 1.84 -9.72 11.84
C PRO A 177 1.59 -10.81 10.78
N ALA A 178 0.44 -10.74 10.07
CA ALA A 178 0.16 -11.65 8.97
C ALA A 178 1.28 -11.58 7.90
N PRO A 179 1.55 -12.65 7.12
CA PRO A 179 2.52 -12.62 6.04
C PRO A 179 2.25 -11.51 5.02
N GLY A 180 3.32 -11.04 4.39
CA GLY A 180 3.31 -9.86 3.52
C GLY A 180 3.15 -8.52 4.26
N LYS A 181 2.68 -8.51 5.52
CA LYS A 181 2.68 -7.31 6.35
C LYS A 181 4.08 -7.03 6.89
N ARG A 182 4.30 -5.77 7.28
CA ARG A 182 5.51 -5.34 7.97
C ARG A 182 5.48 -5.80 9.43
N MET A 183 6.63 -6.17 9.98
CA MET A 183 6.86 -6.48 11.39
C MET A 183 6.46 -5.30 12.30
N LEU A 184 6.05 -5.61 13.54
CA LEU A 184 5.64 -4.61 14.53
C LEU A 184 6.84 -3.77 14.94
N VAL A 185 6.78 -2.46 14.72
CA VAL A 185 7.83 -1.54 15.16
C VAL A 185 7.71 -1.28 16.65
N VAL A 186 8.81 -1.38 17.36
CA VAL A 186 8.94 -1.13 18.79
C VAL A 186 9.89 0.06 18.97
N PRO A 187 9.35 1.28 19.13
CA PRO A 187 10.17 2.45 19.33
C PRO A 187 10.96 2.34 20.64
N PRO A 188 12.03 3.14 20.79
CA PRO A 188 12.70 3.29 22.08
C PRO A 188 11.68 3.64 23.16
N ALA A 189 11.98 3.28 24.42
CA ALA A 189 11.12 3.60 25.54
C ALA A 189 10.72 5.08 25.46
N ALA A 190 9.41 5.35 25.46
CA ALA A 190 8.86 6.70 25.49
C ALA A 190 9.56 7.45 26.63
N GLY A 191 10.50 8.33 26.26
CA GLY A 191 11.41 8.90 27.24
C GLY A 191 10.62 9.61 28.34
N ALA A 192 11.06 9.36 29.57
CA ALA A 192 10.45 9.71 30.85
C ALA A 192 9.19 8.89 31.22
N GLU A 193 9.37 7.98 32.20
CA GLU A 193 8.26 7.59 33.06
C GLU A 193 7.90 8.78 33.96
N PHE A 194 6.61 9.05 34.13
CA PHE A 194 6.11 10.13 34.99
C PHE A 194 5.42 9.54 36.22
N GLY A 195 5.67 10.13 37.38
CA GLY A 195 5.06 9.81 38.66
C GLY A 195 3.63 10.33 38.80
N PRO A 196 2.94 9.95 39.90
CA PRO A 196 1.57 10.38 40.17
C PRO A 196 1.48 11.89 40.39
N ASP A 197 0.39 12.52 39.94
CA ASP A 197 0.06 13.92 40.29
C ASP A 197 -0.59 13.91 41.68
N VAL A 198 0.14 14.38 42.69
CA VAL A 198 -0.30 14.44 44.09
C VAL A 198 -0.44 15.89 44.54
N GLN A 199 -1.30 16.13 45.53
CA GLN A 199 -1.35 17.39 46.25
C GLN A 199 -1.18 17.13 47.73
N VAL A 200 0.02 17.36 48.25
CA VAL A 200 0.38 16.94 49.60
C VAL A 200 0.45 18.14 50.54
N THR A 201 -0.34 18.13 51.60
CA THR A 201 -0.15 19.06 52.72
C THR A 201 0.75 18.37 53.74
N VAL A 202 1.89 18.97 54.10
CA VAL A 202 2.78 18.38 55.12
C VAL A 202 2.17 18.57 56.52
N ASP A 203 1.27 17.67 56.90
CA ASP A 203 0.53 17.67 58.17
C ASP A 203 0.68 16.36 58.96
N GLY A 204 1.37 15.38 58.38
CA GLY A 204 1.65 14.08 58.97
C GLY A 204 0.49 13.10 58.82
N LEU A 205 -0.56 13.42 58.05
CA LEU A 205 -1.69 12.54 57.79
C LEU A 205 -1.53 11.85 56.44
N ALA A 206 -2.09 10.64 56.31
CA ALA A 206 -2.00 9.86 55.08
C ALA A 206 -3.15 10.13 54.08
N ASP A 207 -4.04 11.09 54.38
CA ASP A 207 -5.26 11.32 53.62
C ASP A 207 -4.95 11.76 52.17
N ASP A 208 -3.97 12.65 52.02
CA ASP A 208 -3.49 13.19 50.73
C ASP A 208 -2.77 12.13 49.86
N TRP A 209 -2.44 10.98 50.45
CA TRP A 209 -1.75 9.85 49.80
C TRP A 209 -2.68 8.70 49.43
N SER A 210 -3.99 8.82 49.69
CA SER A 210 -4.98 7.73 49.56
C SER A 210 -5.10 7.13 48.14
N ALA A 211 -4.72 7.86 47.10
CA ALA A 211 -4.70 7.39 45.70
C ALA A 211 -3.34 6.85 45.23
N VAL A 212 -2.31 6.93 46.08
CA VAL A 212 -0.92 6.57 45.75
C VAL A 212 -0.60 5.22 46.40
N LYS A 213 0.03 4.31 45.64
CA LYS A 213 0.56 3.07 46.22
C LYS A 213 1.92 3.35 46.89
N PRO A 214 2.30 2.62 47.95
CA PRO A 214 3.64 2.72 48.49
C PRO A 214 4.69 2.52 47.40
N ALA A 215 5.69 3.40 47.35
CA ALA A 215 6.87 3.26 46.50
C ALA A 215 7.74 2.09 46.97
N ALA A 216 7.79 1.83 48.27
CA ALA A 216 8.48 0.70 48.87
C ALA A 216 7.88 0.29 50.21
N GLN A 217 8.16 -0.94 50.65
CA GLN A 217 7.78 -1.45 51.97
C GLN A 217 8.94 -2.20 52.64
N SER A 218 8.91 -2.28 53.97
CA SER A 218 9.81 -3.14 54.76
C SER A 218 9.52 -4.62 54.51
N ALA A 219 10.48 -5.49 54.87
CA ALA A 219 10.39 -6.93 54.66
C ALA A 219 9.19 -7.60 55.34
N ASP A 220 8.74 -7.05 56.46
CA ASP A 220 7.55 -7.50 57.20
C ASP A 220 6.25 -6.81 56.77
N GLY A 221 6.32 -5.87 55.82
CA GLY A 221 5.21 -5.08 55.31
C GLY A 221 4.62 -4.08 56.32
N GLN A 222 5.26 -3.87 57.47
CA GLN A 222 4.72 -3.00 58.53
C GLN A 222 5.07 -1.51 58.36
N THR A 223 6.08 -1.20 57.55
CA THR A 223 6.48 0.18 57.24
C THR A 223 6.43 0.40 55.73
N SER A 224 5.72 1.44 55.31
CA SER A 224 5.51 1.80 53.91
C SER A 224 6.06 3.19 53.63
N LEU A 225 6.88 3.31 52.58
CA LEU A 225 7.37 4.58 52.04
C LEU A 225 6.52 4.94 50.83
N TYR A 226 5.93 6.13 50.86
CA TYR A 226 5.27 6.79 49.75
C TYR A 226 6.15 7.96 49.31
N ALA A 227 6.26 8.16 48.01
CA ALA A 227 7.12 9.18 47.45
C ALA A 227 6.57 9.66 46.10
N ALA A 228 6.61 10.97 45.89
CA ALA A 228 6.21 11.60 44.63
C ALA A 228 6.92 12.96 44.49
N GLU A 229 6.97 13.51 43.28
CA GLU A 229 7.37 14.89 43.06
C GLU A 229 6.12 15.78 42.87
N GLU A 230 6.08 16.94 43.53
CA GLU A 230 5.00 17.91 43.46
C GLU A 230 5.56 19.34 43.49
N GLY A 231 5.22 20.16 42.49
CA GLY A 231 5.49 21.60 42.53
C GLY A 231 6.96 21.96 42.77
N ASN A 232 7.89 21.32 42.03
CA ASN A 232 9.34 21.41 42.22
C ASN A 232 9.84 20.97 43.61
N SER A 233 9.12 20.08 44.28
CA SER A 233 9.54 19.45 45.53
C SER A 233 9.41 17.94 45.45
N LEU A 234 10.28 17.21 46.13
CA LEU A 234 10.07 15.81 46.47
C LEU A 234 9.23 15.76 47.74
N VAL A 235 8.07 15.10 47.69
CA VAL A 235 7.19 14.86 48.84
C VAL A 235 7.26 13.40 49.22
N LEU A 236 7.36 13.12 50.52
CA LEU A 236 7.55 11.77 51.06
C LEU A 236 6.65 11.57 52.28
N LEU A 237 6.06 10.39 52.40
CA LEU A 237 5.37 9.95 53.61
C LEU A 237 5.86 8.56 53.97
N VAL A 238 6.30 8.36 55.21
CA VAL A 238 6.54 7.02 55.75
C VAL A 238 5.50 6.73 56.82
N VAL A 239 4.80 5.60 56.69
CA VAL A 239 3.78 5.14 57.63
C VAL A 239 4.19 3.78 58.19
N GLY A 240 4.25 3.64 59.51
CA GLY A 240 4.42 2.33 60.13
C GLY A 240 5.10 2.35 61.48
N LYS A 241 5.88 1.30 61.74
CA LYS A 241 6.66 1.15 62.97
C LYS A 241 8.03 1.81 62.79
N LEU A 242 8.16 3.00 63.37
CA LEU A 242 9.37 3.83 63.29
C LEU A 242 10.06 3.96 64.65
N ALA A 243 11.37 4.07 64.64
CA ALA A 243 12.25 4.26 65.79
C ALA A 243 12.63 5.73 65.99
N GLU A 244 13.60 5.98 66.88
CA GLU A 244 14.06 7.35 67.25
C GLU A 244 14.81 8.05 66.12
N PHE A 245 15.63 7.33 65.35
CA PHE A 245 16.35 7.85 64.18
C PHE A 245 15.64 7.42 62.91
N ASN A 246 15.33 8.40 62.05
CA ASN A 246 14.57 8.23 60.82
C ASN A 246 15.32 8.96 59.71
N ASP A 247 15.98 8.17 58.87
CA ASP A 247 16.90 8.64 57.85
C ASP A 247 16.30 8.43 56.47
N ILE A 248 16.22 9.49 55.69
CA ILE A 248 15.91 9.42 54.26
C ILE A 248 17.20 9.64 53.49
N TYR A 249 17.55 8.67 52.65
CA TYR A 249 18.68 8.77 51.74
C TYR A 249 18.17 9.05 50.33
N LEU A 250 18.78 10.04 49.69
CA LEU A 250 18.48 10.41 48.30
C LEU A 250 19.74 10.20 47.47
N ASP A 251 19.61 9.41 46.41
CA ASP A 251 20.61 9.25 45.37
C ASP A 251 20.08 9.99 44.13
N THR A 252 20.73 11.11 43.83
CA THR A 252 20.27 12.07 42.82
C THR A 252 20.99 11.90 41.50
N ASP A 253 22.21 11.37 41.48
CA ASP A 253 22.94 11.09 40.23
C ASP A 253 22.82 9.63 39.76
N ARG A 254 22.21 8.76 40.57
CA ARG A 254 21.98 7.34 40.35
C ARG A 254 23.27 6.55 40.19
N SER A 255 24.32 6.98 40.87
CA SER A 255 25.63 6.37 40.79
C SER A 255 26.04 5.82 42.15
N ALA A 256 26.28 4.51 42.20
CA ALA A 256 26.84 3.85 43.38
C ALA A 256 28.29 4.27 43.68
N ASP A 257 28.95 4.94 42.73
CA ASP A 257 30.34 5.39 42.85
C ASP A 257 30.44 6.76 43.56
N THR A 258 29.31 7.42 43.81
CA THR A 258 29.19 8.75 44.42
C THR A 258 28.36 8.65 45.70
N GLY A 259 28.61 9.56 46.65
CA GLY A 259 27.86 9.58 47.91
C GLY A 259 28.20 8.46 48.92
N TYR A 260 27.24 8.16 49.80
CA TYR A 260 27.34 7.17 50.88
C TYR A 260 26.78 5.80 50.46
N ALA A 261 27.64 4.78 50.40
CA ALA A 261 27.31 3.45 49.87
C ALA A 261 26.93 2.37 50.91
N ASP A 262 27.17 2.62 52.21
CA ASP A 262 26.99 1.60 53.27
C ASP A 262 25.56 1.57 53.88
N VAL A 263 24.55 2.11 53.17
CA VAL A 263 23.14 2.12 53.63
C VAL A 263 22.49 0.72 53.60
N GLY A 264 23.11 -0.23 52.89
CA GLY A 264 22.65 -1.62 52.81
C GLY A 264 21.91 -1.99 51.51
N TRP A 265 21.73 -1.05 50.57
CA TRP A 265 21.16 -1.33 49.25
C TRP A 265 22.25 -1.49 48.18
N PRO A 266 22.26 -2.59 47.40
CA PRO A 266 23.18 -2.76 46.29
C PRO A 266 23.01 -1.66 45.23
N SER A 267 24.11 -1.09 44.77
CA SER A 267 24.15 -0.08 43.69
C SER A 267 23.51 1.28 44.01
N PHE A 268 23.40 1.65 45.30
CA PHE A 268 22.90 2.96 45.76
C PHE A 268 24.04 3.82 46.32
N GLY A 269 24.10 5.09 45.91
CA GLY A 269 25.08 6.08 46.37
C GLY A 269 24.41 7.29 46.98
N GLY A 270 24.23 7.33 48.30
CA GLY A 270 23.47 8.39 48.97
C GLY A 270 24.17 9.76 48.86
N ASP A 271 23.69 10.62 47.98
CA ASP A 271 24.16 12.00 47.81
C ASP A 271 23.70 12.92 48.94
N TRP A 272 22.47 12.70 49.41
CA TRP A 272 21.82 13.51 50.43
C TRP A 272 21.21 12.62 51.51
N LEU A 273 21.23 13.13 52.74
CA LEU A 273 20.60 12.54 53.90
C LEU A 273 19.66 13.56 54.52
N ILE A 274 18.46 13.14 54.89
CA ILE A 274 17.56 13.89 55.76
C ILE A 274 17.38 13.10 57.04
N GLU A 275 17.79 13.70 58.15
CA GLU A 275 17.64 13.13 59.49
C GLU A 275 16.84 14.13 60.33
N ASN A 276 15.68 13.71 60.83
CA ASN A 276 14.83 14.52 61.72
C ASN A 276 14.51 15.95 61.20
N GLY A 277 14.39 16.12 59.89
CA GLY A 277 14.04 17.38 59.22
C GLY A 277 15.24 18.27 58.86
N ALA A 278 16.47 17.88 59.21
CA ALA A 278 17.69 18.55 58.77
C ALA A 278 18.25 17.89 57.49
N LEU A 279 18.73 18.71 56.55
CA LEU A 279 19.32 18.25 55.28
C LEU A 279 20.85 18.23 55.36
N TYR A 280 21.43 17.14 54.88
CA TYR A 280 22.87 16.94 54.79
C TYR A 280 23.27 16.49 53.38
N LYS A 281 24.47 16.87 52.97
CA LYS A 281 25.11 16.45 51.71
C LYS A 281 26.29 15.55 52.01
N SER A 282 26.44 14.46 51.26
CA SER A 282 27.60 13.58 51.38
C SER A 282 28.88 14.32 50.97
N THR A 283 29.95 14.11 51.74
CA THR A 283 31.27 14.72 51.50
C THR A 283 32.34 13.70 51.10
N GLY A 284 31.98 12.42 50.96
CA GLY A 284 32.87 11.33 50.53
C GLY A 284 32.36 9.95 50.96
N ALA A 285 33.10 8.91 50.61
CA ALA A 285 32.79 7.53 51.00
C ALA A 285 32.82 7.34 52.54
N GLY A 286 31.89 6.56 53.08
CA GLY A 286 31.68 6.37 54.53
C GLY A 286 30.72 7.41 55.15
N TRP A 287 30.42 7.31 56.45
CA TRP A 287 29.45 8.17 57.16
C TRP A 287 29.96 9.62 57.32
N ASN A 288 29.98 10.38 56.23
CA ASN A 288 30.58 11.72 56.13
C ASN A 288 29.56 12.72 55.55
N TRP A 289 28.78 13.34 56.43
CA TRP A 289 27.65 14.21 56.09
C TRP A 289 27.91 15.67 56.51
N GLY A 290 27.86 16.60 55.56
CA GLY A 290 27.97 18.04 55.81
C GLY A 290 26.58 18.70 55.84
N PRO A 291 26.25 19.55 56.84
CA PRO A 291 24.94 20.20 56.91
C PRO A 291 24.74 21.18 55.74
N VAL A 292 23.49 21.30 55.29
CA VAL A 292 23.08 22.23 54.23
C VAL A 292 22.30 23.38 54.86
N ASP A 293 23.00 24.47 55.16
CA ASP A 293 22.40 25.64 55.80
C ASP A 293 21.39 26.33 54.87
N GLY A 294 20.21 26.68 55.40
CA GLY A 294 19.17 27.42 54.67
C GLY A 294 18.24 26.55 53.81
N ALA A 295 18.32 25.22 53.91
CA ALA A 295 17.34 24.33 53.29
C ALA A 295 15.95 24.51 53.92
N ASN A 296 14.91 24.70 53.10
CA ASN A 296 13.53 24.89 53.55
C ASN A 296 12.77 23.56 53.48
N ILE A 297 13.14 22.60 54.32
CA ILE A 297 12.47 21.30 54.41
C ILE A 297 11.24 21.45 55.31
N GLU A 298 10.04 21.17 54.78
CA GLU A 298 8.87 21.03 55.64
C GLU A 298 8.85 19.60 56.18
N TYR A 299 8.61 19.48 57.49
CA TYR A 299 8.63 18.21 58.19
C TYR A 299 7.51 18.14 59.22
N LYS A 300 6.79 17.02 59.23
CA LYS A 300 5.76 16.75 60.23
C LYS A 300 5.75 15.28 60.63
N GLN A 301 5.57 15.06 61.93
CA GLN A 301 5.37 13.73 62.51
C GLN A 301 4.03 13.69 63.23
N ALA A 302 3.28 12.60 63.05
CA ALA A 302 2.01 12.36 63.73
C ALA A 302 1.84 10.87 64.11
N GLY A 303 0.83 10.58 64.94
CA GLY A 303 0.56 9.21 65.41
C GLY A 303 1.43 8.75 66.58
N ALA A 304 1.34 7.46 66.91
CA ALA A 304 2.11 6.79 67.97
C ALA A 304 2.19 5.26 67.73
N GLY A 305 3.24 4.62 68.25
CA GLY A 305 3.43 3.16 68.13
C GLY A 305 3.63 2.70 66.68
N ASP A 306 3.00 1.58 66.30
CA ASP A 306 3.11 0.98 64.95
C ASP A 306 2.33 1.73 63.86
N LYS A 307 1.86 2.95 64.15
CA LYS A 307 1.14 3.85 63.22
C LYS A 307 1.77 5.25 63.20
N LEU A 308 3.08 5.33 63.44
CA LEU A 308 3.78 6.59 63.37
C LEU A 308 3.92 7.01 61.90
N THR A 309 3.74 8.29 61.64
CA THR A 309 3.90 8.89 60.32
C THR A 309 4.99 9.94 60.37
N VAL A 310 5.84 9.97 59.35
CA VAL A 310 6.75 11.09 59.09
C VAL A 310 6.56 11.55 57.65
N GLU A 311 6.33 12.85 57.47
CA GLU A 311 6.02 13.45 56.19
C GLU A 311 6.96 14.62 55.91
N TYR A 312 7.44 14.70 54.68
CA TYR A 312 8.45 15.65 54.25
C TYR A 312 8.04 16.33 52.93
N ARG A 313 8.35 17.62 52.81
CA ARG A 313 8.46 18.32 51.52
C ARG A 313 9.87 18.88 51.40
N ILE A 314 10.54 18.46 50.34
CA ILE A 314 11.94 18.75 50.06
C ILE A 314 11.99 19.53 48.74
N PRO A 315 12.21 20.86 48.76
CA PRO A 315 12.39 21.61 47.52
C PRO A 315 13.56 21.03 46.73
N LEU A 316 13.35 20.73 45.44
CA LEU A 316 14.38 20.13 44.58
C LEU A 316 15.66 20.99 44.51
N ALA A 317 15.49 22.32 44.55
CA ALA A 317 16.61 23.26 44.59
C ALA A 317 17.49 23.08 45.84
N SER A 318 16.94 22.63 46.97
CA SER A 318 17.70 22.36 48.20
C SER A 318 18.64 21.17 48.06
N ILE A 319 18.35 20.24 47.15
CA ILE A 319 19.17 19.06 46.82
C ILE A 319 19.89 19.23 45.46
N GLY A 320 20.08 20.47 45.01
CA GLY A 320 20.86 20.77 43.81
C GLY A 320 20.18 20.43 42.48
N ILE A 321 18.87 20.23 42.47
CA ILE A 321 18.08 19.88 41.28
C ILE A 321 17.31 21.11 40.81
N THR A 322 17.47 21.46 39.53
CA THR A 322 16.88 22.67 38.91
C THR A 322 15.61 22.41 38.12
N ALA A 323 15.31 21.16 37.80
CA ALA A 323 14.09 20.71 37.13
C ALA A 323 13.72 19.29 37.61
N PRO A 324 12.43 18.92 37.66
CA PRO A 324 11.98 17.58 38.03
C PRO A 324 12.75 16.50 37.27
N LYS A 325 13.21 15.49 38.01
CA LYS A 325 13.98 14.37 37.46
C LYS A 325 13.88 13.18 38.39
N ALA A 326 14.06 11.99 37.85
CA ALA A 326 13.96 10.78 38.65
C ALA A 326 15.03 10.71 39.77
N ILE A 327 14.59 10.45 41.02
CA ILE A 327 15.44 10.39 42.23
C ILE A 327 15.26 9.04 42.92
N ALA A 328 16.34 8.35 43.27
CA ALA A 328 16.24 7.12 44.06
C ALA A 328 16.11 7.47 45.54
N VAL A 329 15.09 6.91 46.21
CA VAL A 329 14.76 7.26 47.59
C VAL A 329 14.73 6.00 48.44
N GLY A 330 15.51 6.02 49.51
CA GLY A 330 15.48 4.98 50.53
C GLY A 330 15.22 5.55 51.91
N PHE A 331 14.63 4.75 52.78
CA PHE A 331 14.36 5.11 54.16
C PHE A 331 14.92 4.05 55.12
N THR A 332 15.55 4.48 56.20
CA THR A 332 15.89 3.61 57.33
C THR A 332 15.37 4.17 58.65
N SER A 333 15.01 3.26 59.55
CA SER A 333 14.60 3.59 60.91
C SER A 333 15.22 2.58 61.87
N ASN A 334 16.40 2.92 62.40
CA ASN A 334 17.30 1.98 63.07
C ASN A 334 17.50 0.68 62.25
N ASP A 335 16.94 -0.45 62.70
CA ASP A 335 17.08 -1.78 62.07
C ASP A 335 16.04 -2.04 60.96
N VAL A 336 15.14 -1.09 60.67
CA VAL A 336 14.15 -1.21 59.59
C VAL A 336 14.65 -0.49 58.35
N THR A 337 14.65 -1.17 57.22
CA THR A 337 15.08 -0.65 55.91
C THR A 337 13.90 -0.72 54.93
N VAL A 338 13.63 0.38 54.22
CA VAL A 338 12.54 0.50 53.24
C VAL A 338 13.11 1.09 51.93
N PRO A 339 13.17 0.31 50.83
CA PRO A 339 12.72 -1.09 50.72
C PRO A 339 13.62 -2.04 51.50
N SER A 340 13.20 -3.29 51.67
CA SER A 340 14.05 -4.37 52.20
C SER A 340 15.45 -4.36 51.57
N ALA A 341 16.49 -4.67 52.35
CA ALA A 341 17.90 -4.52 51.94
C ALA A 341 18.30 -5.34 50.69
N ASP A 342 17.53 -6.38 50.34
CA ASP A 342 17.69 -7.20 49.13
C ASP A 342 17.07 -6.57 47.86
N LEU A 343 16.29 -5.50 48.01
CA LEU A 343 15.63 -4.78 46.93
C LEU A 343 16.36 -3.47 46.61
N ARG A 344 16.15 -2.96 45.40
CA ARG A 344 16.66 -1.65 44.99
C ARG A 344 15.73 -0.55 45.50
N PRO A 345 16.28 0.59 46.01
CA PRO A 345 15.51 1.77 46.31
C PRO A 345 14.61 2.18 45.15
N PRO A 346 13.33 2.52 45.40
CA PRO A 346 12.42 2.95 44.35
C PRO A 346 12.92 4.23 43.71
N LEU A 347 12.78 4.30 42.39
CA LEU A 347 13.01 5.51 41.62
C LEU A 347 11.72 6.32 41.61
N VAL A 348 11.75 7.51 42.20
CA VAL A 348 10.63 8.45 42.19
C VAL A 348 10.68 9.22 40.89
N ALA A 349 9.71 9.01 40.02
CA ALA A 349 9.62 9.64 38.71
C ALA A 349 9.08 11.09 38.79
N PRO A 350 9.48 11.98 37.86
CA PRO A 350 8.98 13.37 37.80
C PRO A 350 7.46 13.42 37.55
N PRO A 351 6.74 14.47 37.98
CA PRO A 351 5.29 14.53 37.82
C PRO A 351 4.89 14.69 36.36
N LEU A 352 3.61 14.43 36.06
CA LEU A 352 3.05 14.66 34.72
C LEU A 352 3.32 16.11 34.25
N PRO A 353 3.75 16.30 32.98
CA PRO A 353 4.03 17.62 32.45
C PRO A 353 2.73 18.43 32.32
N LYS A 354 2.73 19.66 32.82
CA LYS A 354 1.58 20.58 32.75
C LYS A 354 1.68 21.45 31.49
N LEU A 355 1.41 20.85 30.35
CA LEU A 355 1.57 21.47 29.02
C LEU A 355 0.38 22.37 28.67
N LYS A 356 0.68 23.51 28.03
CA LYS A 356 -0.31 24.41 27.45
C LYS A 356 0.00 24.64 25.98
N ALA A 357 -0.97 25.15 25.24
CA ALA A 357 -0.76 25.69 23.91
C ALA A 357 -0.86 27.21 24.02
N ASP A 358 0.24 27.87 24.40
CA ASP A 358 0.32 29.32 24.59
C ASP A 358 1.48 30.00 23.83
N GLY A 359 2.29 29.19 23.13
CA GLY A 359 3.42 29.61 22.33
C GLY A 359 4.74 29.72 23.10
N ASP A 360 4.78 29.33 24.38
CA ASP A 360 6.00 29.26 25.20
C ASP A 360 6.51 27.81 25.31
N PRO A 361 7.65 27.44 24.69
CA PRO A 361 8.13 26.07 24.72
C PRO A 361 8.80 25.66 26.06
N SER A 362 8.80 26.52 27.09
CA SER A 362 9.59 26.29 28.31
C SER A 362 9.11 25.08 29.13
N GLU A 363 7.80 24.80 29.19
CA GLU A 363 7.26 23.58 29.83
C GLU A 363 7.70 22.27 29.16
N TRP A 364 8.17 22.32 27.91
CA TRP A 364 8.59 21.15 27.15
C TRP A 364 10.06 20.78 27.39
N ALA A 365 10.79 21.54 28.20
CA ALA A 365 12.23 21.35 28.40
C ALA A 365 12.58 19.98 28.99
N SER A 366 11.73 19.43 29.86
CA SER A 366 11.91 18.11 30.49
C SER A 366 11.50 16.94 29.60
N LEU A 367 10.73 17.19 28.54
CA LEU A 367 10.30 16.14 27.62
C LEU A 367 11.41 15.78 26.62
N PRO A 368 11.60 14.50 26.29
CA PRO A 368 12.54 14.10 25.25
C PRO A 368 12.09 14.63 23.88
N THR A 369 13.03 14.67 22.95
CA THR A 369 12.69 14.85 21.53
C THR A 369 12.01 13.59 21.02
N THR A 370 10.82 13.72 20.45
CA THR A 370 10.08 12.60 19.83
C THR A 370 10.67 12.24 18.47
N ALA A 371 10.96 13.25 17.65
CA ALA A 371 11.65 13.06 16.37
C ALA A 371 12.34 14.34 15.89
N THR A 372 13.29 14.18 14.98
CA THR A 372 13.91 15.28 14.22
C THR A 372 13.45 15.22 12.78
N GLY A 373 13.31 16.38 12.14
CA GLY A 373 12.88 16.48 10.74
C GLY A 373 13.99 16.92 9.78
N THR A 374 13.60 17.19 8.54
CA THR A 374 14.44 17.76 7.47
C THR A 374 13.99 19.18 7.11
N GLY A 375 14.88 19.94 6.47
CA GLY A 375 14.57 21.28 5.94
C GLY A 375 13.93 22.19 6.99
N LYS A 376 12.73 22.73 6.73
CA LYS A 376 12.03 23.69 7.61
C LYS A 376 11.57 23.07 8.92
N ALA A 377 11.14 21.81 8.96
CA ALA A 377 10.69 21.13 10.18
C ALA A 377 11.89 20.54 10.92
N LYS A 378 12.29 21.13 12.05
CA LYS A 378 13.54 20.76 12.74
C LYS A 378 13.32 19.73 13.85
N LEU A 379 12.25 19.90 14.63
CA LEU A 379 12.08 19.14 15.86
C LEU A 379 10.60 18.93 16.16
N LEU A 380 10.28 17.73 16.64
CA LEU A 380 8.97 17.32 17.10
C LEU A 380 9.08 16.74 18.52
N LYS A 381 8.25 17.24 19.43
CA LYS A 381 7.94 16.61 20.72
C LYS A 381 6.44 16.37 20.79
N ALA A 382 6.06 15.22 21.33
CA ALA A 382 4.66 14.87 21.50
C ALA A 382 4.45 14.13 22.81
N PHE A 383 3.34 14.45 23.48
CA PHE A 383 2.93 13.85 24.73
C PHE A 383 1.45 13.50 24.71
N ALA A 384 1.15 12.21 24.76
CA ALA A 384 -0.19 11.64 24.86
C ALA A 384 -0.54 11.39 26.34
N ASP A 385 -1.63 12.01 26.80
CA ASP A 385 -2.23 11.75 28.09
C ASP A 385 -3.64 11.20 27.89
N ALA A 386 -3.79 9.88 28.04
CA ALA A 386 -5.00 9.15 27.66
C ALA A 386 -5.40 9.48 26.22
N LYS A 387 -6.53 10.14 26.00
CA LYS A 387 -7.02 10.53 24.67
C LYS A 387 -6.71 11.99 24.30
N THR A 388 -5.90 12.68 25.09
CA THR A 388 -5.42 14.03 24.76
C THR A 388 -4.00 13.95 24.21
N LEU A 389 -3.73 14.61 23.09
CA LEU A 389 -2.41 14.72 22.50
C LEU A 389 -1.95 16.18 22.57
N ASN A 390 -0.76 16.39 23.09
CA ASN A 390 -0.05 17.66 23.04
C ASN A 390 1.15 17.50 22.11
N VAL A 391 1.43 18.51 21.29
CA VAL A 391 2.55 18.52 20.36
C VAL A 391 3.28 19.87 20.43
N LEU A 392 4.60 19.84 20.46
CA LEU A 392 5.47 20.97 20.18
C LEU A 392 6.28 20.66 18.92
N ALA A 393 6.15 21.50 17.90
CA ALA A 393 6.99 21.48 16.72
C ALA A 393 7.86 22.73 16.65
N LYS A 394 9.09 22.60 16.15
CA LYS A 394 9.95 23.75 15.81
C LYS A 394 10.26 23.80 14.34
N ALA A 395 10.06 24.95 13.73
CA ALA A 395 10.36 25.22 12.33
C ALA A 395 10.82 26.66 12.11
N GLU A 396 11.45 26.97 10.98
CA GLU A 396 11.85 28.34 10.62
C GLU A 396 10.63 29.28 10.52
N SER A 397 9.51 28.75 10.00
CA SER A 397 8.20 29.42 9.96
C SER A 397 7.07 28.37 9.89
N PHE A 398 5.84 28.78 10.20
CA PHE A 398 4.62 27.97 10.02
C PHE A 398 3.62 28.69 9.10
N ASP A 399 4.14 29.52 8.18
CA ASP A 399 3.31 30.31 7.25
C ASP A 399 2.86 29.47 6.02
N ALA A 400 3.55 28.36 5.77
CA ALA A 400 3.16 27.37 4.77
C ALA A 400 2.06 26.44 5.34
N GLU A 401 1.43 25.66 4.45
CA GLU A 401 0.49 24.61 4.88
C GLU A 401 1.17 23.70 5.91
N THR A 402 0.57 23.62 7.09
CA THR A 402 1.09 22.82 8.20
C THR A 402 0.08 21.76 8.60
N ASN A 403 0.50 20.50 8.48
CA ASN A 403 -0.33 19.31 8.67
C ASN A 403 0.25 18.46 9.79
N LEU A 404 -0.45 18.37 10.93
CA LEU A 404 -0.16 17.40 11.99
C LEU A 404 -1.03 16.16 11.76
N PHE A 405 -0.39 15.07 11.39
CA PHE A 405 -1.04 13.77 11.20
C PHE A 405 -1.00 12.97 12.49
N ILE A 406 -2.12 12.35 12.84
CA ILE A 406 -2.29 11.58 14.07
C ILE A 406 -2.81 10.19 13.71
N ASN A 407 -1.96 9.19 13.95
CA ASN A 407 -2.38 7.80 13.99
C ASN A 407 -2.75 7.47 15.43
N SER A 408 -4.06 7.38 15.68
CA SER A 408 -4.62 7.36 17.02
C SER A 408 -4.76 5.96 17.60
N ASP A 409 -4.83 4.94 16.75
CA ASP A 409 -4.97 3.53 17.13
C ASP A 409 -3.64 2.74 16.99
N ASN A 410 -2.57 3.42 16.57
CA ASN A 410 -1.25 2.87 16.22
C ASN A 410 -1.28 1.81 15.12
N ASN A 411 -2.33 1.77 14.32
CA ASN A 411 -2.49 0.85 13.21
C ASN A 411 -2.25 1.60 11.89
N ALA A 412 -1.23 1.19 11.15
CA ALA A 412 -0.89 1.83 9.88
C ALA A 412 -1.79 1.35 8.72
N ASP A 413 -2.55 0.26 8.91
CA ASP A 413 -3.47 -0.27 7.89
C ASP A 413 -4.84 0.45 7.90
N THR A 414 -5.12 1.26 8.92
CA THR A 414 -6.33 2.08 9.07
C THR A 414 -5.98 3.56 8.89
N GLY A 415 -6.93 4.38 8.45
CA GLY A 415 -6.69 5.82 8.23
C GLY A 415 -6.09 6.17 6.87
N TYR A 416 -5.69 7.43 6.73
CA TYR A 416 -5.05 7.98 5.54
C TYR A 416 -3.65 7.39 5.35
N ASN A 417 -3.41 6.86 4.14
CA ASN A 417 -2.12 6.36 3.71
C ASN A 417 -1.44 7.37 2.78
N GLY A 418 -0.65 8.26 3.37
CA GLY A 418 0.14 9.27 2.67
C GLY A 418 1.38 8.72 1.97
N TRP A 419 1.86 9.46 0.97
CA TRP A 419 3.06 9.11 0.20
C TRP A 419 4.36 9.39 0.97
N GLU A 420 4.28 10.24 1.99
CA GLU A 420 5.42 10.78 2.73
C GLU A 420 6.15 9.71 3.52
N TYR A 421 5.42 8.71 3.99
CA TYR A 421 5.96 7.60 4.75
C TYR A 421 5.36 6.30 4.23
N LYS A 422 6.13 5.21 4.34
CA LYS A 422 5.61 3.88 4.04
C LYS A 422 4.50 3.44 5.00
N ARG A 423 4.41 4.05 6.19
CA ARG A 423 3.39 3.80 7.22
C ARG A 423 2.93 5.11 7.86
N THR A 424 1.72 5.51 7.54
CA THR A 424 1.09 6.73 8.09
C THR A 424 -0.12 6.33 8.92
N GLY A 425 -1.17 5.84 8.27
CA GLY A 425 -2.42 5.44 8.90
C GLY A 425 -3.04 6.55 9.73
N ALA A 426 -3.07 7.78 9.21
CA ALA A 426 -3.55 8.92 9.95
C ALA A 426 -5.09 8.86 10.06
N ASP A 427 -5.60 8.66 11.28
CA ASP A 427 -7.04 8.73 11.55
C ASP A 427 -7.53 10.17 11.60
N TYR A 428 -6.66 11.06 12.09
CA TYR A 428 -6.94 12.47 12.25
C TYR A 428 -5.84 13.33 11.66
N LEU A 429 -6.24 14.52 11.22
CA LEU A 429 -5.39 15.57 10.72
C LEU A 429 -5.72 16.85 11.48
N VAL A 430 -4.71 17.55 11.98
CA VAL A 430 -4.84 18.96 12.33
C VAL A 430 -4.18 19.78 11.25
N GLN A 431 -4.99 20.58 10.56
CA GLN A 431 -4.52 21.50 9.53
C GLN A 431 -4.93 22.91 9.91
N ASN A 432 -3.95 23.80 10.10
CA ASN A 432 -4.16 25.21 10.40
C ASN A 432 -5.16 25.46 11.56
N GLY A 433 -5.04 24.68 12.64
CA GLY A 433 -5.88 24.78 13.84
C GLY A 433 -7.27 24.14 13.75
N LYS A 434 -7.59 23.44 12.65
CA LYS A 434 -8.82 22.66 12.50
C LYS A 434 -8.51 21.17 12.61
N LEU A 435 -9.34 20.45 13.34
CA LEU A 435 -9.29 19.00 13.50
C LEU A 435 -10.21 18.33 12.48
N PHE A 436 -9.66 17.35 11.77
CA PHE A 436 -10.35 16.54 10.78
C PHE A 436 -10.27 15.06 11.12
N ARG A 437 -11.29 14.31 10.74
CA ARG A 437 -11.35 12.85 10.75
C ARG A 437 -11.23 12.32 9.34
N TYR A 438 -10.48 11.24 9.15
CA TYR A 438 -10.38 10.56 7.87
C TYR A 438 -11.74 9.98 7.44
N ALA A 439 -12.14 10.24 6.19
CA ALA A 439 -13.50 9.98 5.71
C ALA A 439 -13.58 8.95 4.57
N GLY A 440 -12.46 8.57 3.94
CA GLY A 440 -12.48 7.66 2.79
C GLY A 440 -11.19 7.67 1.97
N PRO A 441 -11.11 6.89 0.87
CA PRO A 441 -9.87 6.70 0.11
C PRO A 441 -9.27 8.02 -0.40
N GLY A 442 -7.95 8.06 -0.53
CA GLY A 442 -7.22 9.26 -0.97
C GLY A 442 -7.22 10.36 0.10
N TRP A 443 -7.18 11.62 -0.32
CA TRP A 443 -7.18 12.79 0.56
C TRP A 443 -8.62 13.20 0.94
N ALA A 444 -9.31 12.38 1.73
CA ALA A 444 -10.69 12.64 2.16
C ALA A 444 -10.76 12.87 3.68
N TRP A 445 -11.09 14.09 4.07
CA TRP A 445 -11.08 14.56 5.45
C TRP A 445 -12.39 15.29 5.81
N GLU A 446 -13.03 14.91 6.92
CA GLU A 446 -14.23 15.54 7.48
C GLU A 446 -13.83 16.45 8.65
N GLU A 447 -14.12 17.75 8.58
CA GLU A 447 -13.87 18.69 9.70
C GLU A 447 -14.78 18.35 10.88
N ILE A 448 -14.21 18.04 12.04
CA ILE A 448 -14.96 17.62 13.24
C ILE A 448 -14.88 18.63 14.40
N GLY A 449 -13.99 19.62 14.32
CA GLY A 449 -13.92 20.70 15.31
C GLY A 449 -12.61 21.48 15.27
N PRO A 450 -12.42 22.45 16.19
CA PRO A 450 -11.15 23.14 16.35
C PRO A 450 -10.14 22.32 17.16
N ALA A 451 -8.85 22.52 16.90
CA ALA A 451 -7.75 22.15 17.79
C ALA A 451 -7.15 23.41 18.44
N GLU A 452 -6.59 23.30 19.64
CA GLU A 452 -5.80 24.39 20.20
C GLU A 452 -4.49 24.50 19.39
N TRP A 453 -4.19 25.69 18.87
CA TRP A 453 -3.10 25.92 17.93
C TRP A 453 -2.46 27.27 18.19
N GLN A 454 -1.22 27.29 18.68
CA GLN A 454 -0.50 28.53 18.99
C GLN A 454 0.93 28.51 18.47
N VAL A 455 1.30 29.57 17.73
CA VAL A 455 2.66 29.79 17.24
C VAL A 455 3.33 30.88 18.07
N SER A 456 4.58 30.66 18.46
CA SER A 456 5.34 31.61 19.25
C SER A 456 5.45 32.99 18.57
N ALA A 457 5.27 34.05 19.35
CA ALA A 457 5.33 35.42 18.84
C ALA A 457 6.71 35.77 18.25
N LYS A 458 7.79 35.17 18.77
CA LYS A 458 9.17 35.39 18.34
C LYS A 458 9.88 34.06 18.08
N ALA A 459 10.86 34.09 17.19
CA ALA A 459 11.79 32.97 17.03
C ALA A 459 12.75 32.90 18.23
N ASP A 460 13.25 31.70 18.51
CA ASP A 460 14.28 31.47 19.51
C ASP A 460 15.68 31.90 19.03
N ALA A 461 16.71 31.61 19.82
CA ALA A 461 18.10 32.01 19.52
C ALA A 461 18.65 31.37 18.24
N ASP A 462 18.08 30.24 17.80
CA ASP A 462 18.47 29.53 16.59
C ASP A 462 17.63 29.95 15.37
N GLY A 463 16.74 30.94 15.53
CA GLY A 463 15.87 31.43 14.47
C GLY A 463 14.61 30.59 14.23
N LEU A 464 14.25 29.69 15.16
CA LEU A 464 13.10 28.80 15.01
C LEU A 464 11.87 29.32 15.76
N LYS A 465 10.70 29.19 15.13
CA LYS A 465 9.39 29.34 15.74
C LYS A 465 8.97 28.03 16.42
N SER A 466 8.20 28.14 17.50
CA SER A 466 7.54 27.01 18.15
C SER A 466 6.06 27.00 17.81
N LEU A 467 5.51 25.86 17.43
CA LEU A 467 4.08 25.60 17.30
C LEU A 467 3.67 24.62 18.39
N GLU A 468 2.71 25.02 19.22
CA GLU A 468 2.06 24.14 20.19
C GLU A 468 0.65 23.79 19.72
N VAL A 469 0.36 22.49 19.70
CA VAL A 469 -0.95 21.96 19.33
C VAL A 469 -1.46 21.08 20.45
N ARG A 470 -2.73 21.26 20.82
CA ARG A 470 -3.43 20.35 21.74
C ARG A 470 -4.73 19.85 21.10
N VAL A 471 -4.90 18.53 21.14
CA VAL A 471 -6.02 17.80 20.54
C VAL A 471 -6.66 16.91 21.60
N ASP A 472 -7.98 17.01 21.75
CA ASP A 472 -8.77 16.13 22.62
C ASP A 472 -9.58 15.15 21.76
N LEU A 473 -9.19 13.87 21.79
CA LEU A 473 -9.85 12.78 21.09
C LEU A 473 -10.72 11.93 22.05
N SER A 474 -11.08 12.45 23.23
CA SER A 474 -11.86 11.71 24.22
C SER A 474 -13.25 11.29 23.74
N ALA A 475 -13.84 12.05 22.82
CA ALA A 475 -15.11 11.72 22.17
C ALA A 475 -14.99 10.59 21.13
N GLU A 476 -13.77 10.26 20.70
CA GLU A 476 -13.54 9.32 19.61
C GLU A 476 -13.32 7.90 20.15
N ALA A 477 -14.14 6.96 19.66
CA ALA A 477 -14.15 5.58 20.15
C ALA A 477 -12.84 4.84 19.85
N ASN A 478 -12.22 5.14 18.71
CA ASN A 478 -11.05 4.41 18.18
C ASN A 478 -9.71 4.99 18.65
N ALA A 479 -9.69 6.17 19.26
CA ALA A 479 -8.45 6.74 19.79
C ALA A 479 -7.92 5.91 20.98
N GLY A 480 -6.69 5.45 20.86
CA GLY A 480 -5.94 4.75 21.92
C GLY A 480 -5.42 5.69 23.01
N GLY A 481 -4.74 5.11 24.00
CA GLY A 481 -4.05 5.84 25.08
C GLY A 481 -2.64 6.30 24.71
N THR A 482 -2.08 5.70 23.66
CA THR A 482 -0.82 6.11 23.02
C THR A 482 -1.08 6.41 21.55
N MET A 483 -0.34 7.36 20.97
CA MET A 483 -0.58 7.84 19.60
C MET A 483 0.74 8.06 18.87
N ARG A 484 0.71 7.92 17.54
CA ARG A 484 1.83 8.26 16.66
C ARG A 484 1.53 9.52 15.89
N VAL A 485 2.56 10.34 15.71
CA VAL A 485 2.43 11.66 15.09
C VAL A 485 3.54 11.95 14.09
N ALA A 486 3.19 12.72 13.07
CA ALA A 486 4.13 13.43 12.23
C ALA A 486 3.59 14.81 11.90
N ILE A 487 4.49 15.75 11.67
CA ILE A 487 4.15 17.09 11.23
C ILE A 487 4.86 17.42 9.92
N GLY A 488 4.09 17.85 8.92
CA GLY A 488 4.60 18.44 7.68
C GLY A 488 4.44 19.96 7.71
N VAL A 489 5.50 20.68 7.32
CA VAL A 489 5.51 22.14 7.13
C VAL A 489 5.93 22.40 5.68
N GLY A 490 4.95 22.54 4.78
CA GLY A 490 5.19 22.39 3.35
C GLY A 490 5.66 20.98 3.00
N GLU A 491 6.78 20.84 2.29
CA GLU A 491 7.37 19.55 1.89
C GLU A 491 8.35 18.96 2.93
N ASP A 492 8.55 19.67 4.04
CA ASP A 492 9.50 19.28 5.08
C ASP A 492 8.79 18.65 6.27
N TYR A 493 9.24 17.48 6.71
CA TYR A 493 8.53 16.70 7.72
C TYR A 493 9.42 16.36 8.93
N ALA A 494 8.77 16.24 10.08
CA ALA A 494 9.30 15.59 11.28
C ALA A 494 8.31 14.48 11.71
N PRO A 495 8.73 13.20 11.79
CA PRO A 495 10.07 12.68 11.53
C PRO A 495 10.56 12.94 10.10
N ALA A 496 11.87 13.01 9.92
CA ALA A 496 12.48 13.09 8.59
C ALA A 496 11.92 11.98 7.69
N VAL A 497 11.54 12.32 6.45
CA VAL A 497 11.14 11.32 5.45
C VAL A 497 12.39 10.57 5.03
N ASP A 498 12.42 9.28 5.34
CA ASP A 498 13.40 8.34 4.78
C ASP A 498 12.68 7.20 4.06
N ALA A 499 13.46 6.33 3.43
CA ALA A 499 12.92 5.24 2.64
C ALA A 499 12.09 4.23 3.47
N GLU A 500 12.16 4.23 4.81
CA GLU A 500 11.49 3.26 5.68
C GLU A 500 10.54 3.85 6.72
N GLY A 501 10.43 5.18 6.80
CA GLY A 501 9.88 5.93 7.91
C GLY A 501 8.41 5.63 8.27
N GLU A 502 8.08 5.93 9.52
CA GLU A 502 6.73 5.91 10.09
C GLU A 502 6.55 7.12 11.03
N TYR A 503 5.31 7.40 11.41
CA TYR A 503 5.02 8.40 12.44
C TYR A 503 5.64 8.02 13.79
N ALA A 504 6.19 9.01 14.49
CA ALA A 504 6.88 8.79 15.76
C ALA A 504 5.88 8.63 16.91
N LEU A 505 6.15 7.68 17.81
CA LEU A 505 5.33 7.45 19.00
C LEU A 505 5.48 8.60 19.98
N ALA A 506 4.37 9.21 20.38
CA ALA A 506 4.35 10.23 21.43
C ALA A 506 4.78 9.65 22.78
N SER A 507 5.46 10.44 23.62
CA SER A 507 5.65 10.09 25.02
C SER A 507 4.29 10.02 25.73
N GLY A 508 4.19 9.28 26.83
CA GLY A 508 2.92 9.21 27.57
C GLY A 508 3.12 8.88 29.04
N ARG A 509 2.05 8.51 29.74
CA ARG A 509 2.16 7.97 31.11
C ARG A 509 3.03 6.71 31.06
N GLY A 510 3.99 6.58 31.98
CA GLY A 510 4.69 5.32 32.17
C GLY A 510 3.66 4.21 32.38
N GLY A 511 3.69 3.18 31.54
CA GLY A 511 2.78 2.04 31.66
C GLY A 511 2.96 1.33 33.00
N ALA A 512 1.94 0.61 33.47
CA ALA A 512 2.11 -0.25 34.64
C ALA A 512 3.32 -1.19 34.40
N PRO A 513 4.16 -1.46 35.42
CA PRO A 513 5.26 -2.40 35.27
C PRO A 513 4.75 -3.73 34.73
N ILE A 514 5.27 -4.13 33.57
CA ILE A 514 4.95 -5.42 32.98
C ILE A 514 5.74 -6.51 33.72
N VAL A 515 5.04 -7.53 34.20
CA VAL A 515 5.58 -8.68 34.94
C VAL A 515 5.42 -9.93 34.07
N ILE A 516 6.49 -10.70 33.87
CA ILE A 516 6.46 -11.93 33.07
C ILE A 516 5.84 -13.09 33.87
N ASP A 517 4.51 -13.10 33.98
CA ASP A 517 3.72 -14.08 34.75
C ASP A 517 2.73 -14.91 33.90
N GLY A 518 2.62 -14.59 32.61
CA GLY A 518 1.73 -15.19 31.62
C GLY A 518 0.30 -14.66 31.67
N GLN A 519 0.03 -13.57 32.38
CA GLN A 519 -1.29 -12.95 32.48
C GLN A 519 -1.35 -11.67 31.62
N PRO A 520 -2.35 -11.50 30.74
CA PRO A 520 -2.39 -10.36 29.83
C PRO A 520 -2.85 -9.03 30.48
N GLY A 521 -2.99 -8.99 31.82
CA GLY A 521 -3.69 -7.90 32.51
C GLY A 521 -2.90 -6.59 32.58
N ASP A 522 -1.60 -6.68 32.80
CA ASP A 522 -0.64 -5.57 32.81
C ASP A 522 -0.41 -4.99 31.39
N TRP A 523 -0.56 -5.80 30.34
CA TRP A 523 -0.51 -5.41 28.93
C TRP A 523 -1.69 -4.57 28.43
N ALA A 524 -2.70 -4.32 29.27
CA ALA A 524 -3.90 -3.57 28.87
C ALA A 524 -3.59 -2.13 28.40
N SER A 525 -2.50 -1.54 28.93
CA SER A 525 -2.08 -0.16 28.62
C SER A 525 -1.17 -0.02 27.38
N VAL A 526 -0.74 -1.14 26.79
CA VAL A 526 0.15 -1.13 25.62
C VAL A 526 -0.70 -1.20 24.35
N ASP A 527 -0.87 -0.10 23.63
CA ASP A 527 -1.65 -0.10 22.38
C ASP A 527 -0.82 -0.48 21.14
N ASN A 528 0.52 -0.48 21.24
CA ASN A 528 1.41 -0.91 20.17
C ASN A 528 1.30 -2.43 19.95
N ALA A 529 0.48 -2.83 18.98
CA ALA A 529 0.09 -4.22 18.79
C ALA A 529 0.03 -4.62 17.31
N ALA A 530 0.32 -5.89 17.06
CA ALA A 530 -0.04 -6.57 15.82
C ALA A 530 -1.25 -7.45 16.09
N VAL A 531 -2.36 -7.21 15.39
CA VAL A 531 -3.62 -7.95 15.59
C VAL A 531 -3.73 -9.05 14.55
N GLY A 532 -4.16 -10.23 14.99
CA GLY A 532 -4.44 -11.35 14.13
C GLY A 532 -5.68 -11.11 13.29
N THR A 533 -5.63 -11.54 12.03
CA THR A 533 -6.70 -11.29 11.07
C THR A 533 -7.91 -12.21 11.27
N GLY A 534 -7.75 -13.33 11.98
CA GLY A 534 -8.75 -14.40 12.04
C GLY A 534 -9.02 -15.03 10.67
N GLU A 535 -8.18 -14.75 9.69
CA GLU A 535 -8.38 -15.05 8.29
C GLU A 535 -8.37 -16.55 8.02
N THR A 536 -9.18 -16.98 7.07
CA THR A 536 -9.12 -18.34 6.54
C THR A 536 -8.46 -18.33 5.17
N VAL A 537 -7.35 -19.04 5.05
CA VAL A 537 -6.70 -19.35 3.77
C VAL A 537 -7.26 -20.67 3.28
N ARG A 538 -7.85 -20.68 2.09
CA ARG A 538 -8.45 -21.87 1.47
C ARG A 538 -7.75 -22.19 0.15
N LEU A 539 -7.48 -23.46 -0.06
CA LEU A 539 -7.09 -24.04 -1.34
C LEU A 539 -8.24 -24.90 -1.84
N THR A 540 -8.69 -24.69 -3.06
CA THR A 540 -9.65 -25.54 -3.76
C THR A 540 -9.07 -25.99 -5.10
N ALA A 541 -9.17 -27.28 -5.40
CA ALA A 541 -8.68 -27.86 -6.64
C ALA A 541 -9.78 -28.67 -7.35
N ALA A 542 -9.85 -28.53 -8.67
CA ALA A 542 -10.70 -29.32 -9.55
C ALA A 542 -9.93 -29.69 -10.83
N GLN A 543 -10.39 -30.72 -11.53
CA GLN A 543 -9.87 -31.11 -12.84
C GLN A 543 -11.01 -31.57 -13.72
N ASP A 544 -10.93 -31.26 -15.01
CA ASP A 544 -11.76 -31.87 -16.04
C ASP A 544 -10.89 -32.75 -16.96
N ASP A 545 -11.42 -33.14 -18.13
CA ASP A 545 -10.70 -33.99 -19.07
C ASP A 545 -9.50 -33.29 -19.74
N ASP A 546 -9.48 -31.96 -19.78
CA ASP A 546 -8.49 -31.12 -20.48
C ASP A 546 -7.62 -30.28 -19.54
N LYS A 547 -8.20 -29.74 -18.47
CA LYS A 547 -7.62 -28.71 -17.60
C LYS A 547 -7.60 -29.11 -16.13
N ILE A 548 -6.68 -28.48 -15.40
CA ILE A 548 -6.63 -28.45 -13.94
C ILE A 548 -6.89 -27.01 -13.49
N TYR A 549 -7.68 -26.85 -12.44
CA TYR A 549 -8.07 -25.58 -11.84
C TYR A 549 -7.64 -25.57 -10.37
N LEU A 550 -6.91 -24.54 -9.98
CA LEU A 550 -6.41 -24.33 -8.62
C LEU A 550 -6.84 -22.93 -8.17
N LEU A 551 -7.56 -22.86 -7.07
CA LEU A 551 -8.08 -21.61 -6.52
C LEU A 551 -7.55 -21.46 -5.09
N ALA A 552 -6.78 -20.41 -4.85
CA ALA A 552 -6.43 -19.95 -3.52
C ALA A 552 -7.34 -18.77 -3.13
N GLU A 553 -7.90 -18.80 -1.92
CA GLU A 553 -8.78 -17.74 -1.40
C GLU A 553 -8.29 -17.32 -0.02
N ALA A 554 -8.00 -16.03 0.13
CA ALA A 554 -7.53 -15.37 1.35
C ALA A 554 -7.57 -13.86 1.10
N ALA A 555 -7.95 -13.05 2.09
CA ALA A 555 -7.76 -11.60 2.06
C ALA A 555 -6.29 -11.19 1.79
N SER A 556 -5.33 -12.02 2.22
CA SER A 556 -3.90 -11.82 2.04
C SER A 556 -3.33 -12.48 0.78
N VAL A 557 -4.14 -13.03 -0.15
CA VAL A 557 -3.58 -13.65 -1.36
C VAL A 557 -3.04 -12.57 -2.32
N ASP A 558 -1.87 -12.82 -2.90
CA ASP A 558 -1.22 -11.93 -3.87
C ASP A 558 -0.63 -12.72 -5.05
N THR A 559 0.41 -12.22 -5.74
CA THR A 559 1.04 -12.90 -6.88
C THR A 559 2.06 -13.99 -6.49
N ARG A 560 2.48 -14.07 -5.22
CA ARG A 560 3.47 -15.03 -4.69
C ARG A 560 2.81 -16.36 -4.34
N ASN A 561 2.32 -17.06 -5.36
CA ASN A 561 1.72 -18.38 -5.22
C ASN A 561 2.63 -19.46 -5.78
N VAL A 562 2.86 -20.51 -5.00
CA VAL A 562 3.52 -21.73 -5.46
C VAL A 562 2.61 -22.93 -5.26
N PHE A 563 2.29 -23.63 -6.34
CA PHE A 563 1.56 -24.90 -6.28
C PHE A 563 2.52 -26.03 -6.63
N TYR A 564 2.66 -27.02 -5.76
CA TYR A 564 3.37 -28.26 -6.08
C TYR A 564 2.37 -29.34 -6.48
N LEU A 565 2.73 -30.13 -7.48
CA LEU A 565 1.89 -31.16 -8.05
C LEU A 565 2.65 -32.50 -8.04
N ASP A 566 2.08 -33.49 -7.38
CA ASP A 566 2.48 -34.89 -7.48
C ASP A 566 1.51 -35.57 -8.44
N THR A 567 2.02 -35.96 -9.60
CA THR A 567 1.22 -36.39 -10.75
C THR A 567 1.16 -37.90 -10.90
N ASP A 568 2.05 -38.64 -10.22
CA ASP A 568 2.14 -40.10 -10.26
C ASP A 568 1.80 -40.77 -8.91
N ALA A 569 1.54 -39.97 -7.87
CA ALA A 569 1.27 -40.38 -6.50
C ALA A 569 2.39 -41.24 -5.91
N ASN A 570 3.64 -40.98 -6.29
CA ASN A 570 4.81 -41.73 -5.87
C ASN A 570 5.85 -40.83 -5.20
N ALA A 571 5.84 -40.82 -3.86
CA ALA A 571 6.81 -40.10 -3.03
C ALA A 571 8.30 -40.44 -3.28
N LYS A 572 8.61 -41.49 -4.06
CA LYS A 572 10.00 -41.83 -4.41
C LYS A 572 10.52 -41.02 -5.57
N THR A 573 9.64 -40.59 -6.48
CA THR A 573 9.90 -39.71 -7.62
C THR A 573 9.66 -38.24 -7.23
N GLY A 574 9.93 -37.31 -8.14
CA GLY A 574 9.75 -35.88 -7.89
C GLY A 574 10.76 -35.23 -6.93
N PHE A 575 10.52 -33.95 -6.69
CA PHE A 575 11.22 -33.11 -5.73
C PHE A 575 10.67 -33.35 -4.32
N LYS A 576 11.57 -33.56 -3.35
CA LYS A 576 11.22 -34.07 -2.01
C LYS A 576 11.26 -33.04 -0.91
N ASP A 577 11.91 -31.90 -1.15
CA ASP A 577 12.02 -30.83 -0.16
C ASP A 577 10.73 -29.99 -0.16
N THR A 578 9.66 -30.63 0.31
CA THR A 578 8.32 -30.06 0.37
C THR A 578 7.79 -30.15 1.80
N ALA A 579 6.72 -29.40 2.08
CA ALA A 579 6.11 -29.38 3.39
C ALA A 579 5.26 -30.61 3.72
N TRP A 580 5.01 -31.53 2.77
CA TRP A 580 4.03 -32.61 2.92
C TRP A 580 4.68 -33.98 3.00
N THR A 581 4.13 -34.84 3.86
CA THR A 581 4.64 -36.20 4.04
C THR A 581 4.17 -37.11 2.90
N GLY A 582 5.07 -37.96 2.41
CA GLY A 582 4.77 -38.90 1.33
C GLY A 582 4.45 -38.22 -0.01
N PHE A 583 5.04 -37.06 -0.28
CA PHE A 583 4.77 -36.24 -1.45
C PHE A 583 6.05 -36.03 -2.28
N GLY A 584 5.98 -36.35 -3.58
CA GLY A 584 7.07 -36.15 -4.53
C GLY A 584 6.61 -35.22 -5.65
N ALA A 585 7.04 -33.95 -5.65
CA ALA A 585 6.55 -32.98 -6.62
C ALA A 585 7.17 -33.21 -8.01
N ASP A 586 6.36 -33.61 -8.98
CA ASP A 586 6.78 -33.77 -10.39
C ASP A 586 6.70 -32.44 -11.15
N ALA A 587 5.82 -31.55 -10.70
CA ALA A 587 5.63 -30.24 -11.28
C ALA A 587 5.41 -29.17 -10.20
N LYS A 588 5.66 -27.91 -10.56
CA LYS A 588 5.24 -26.77 -9.78
C LYS A 588 4.70 -25.65 -10.66
N ILE A 589 3.81 -24.85 -10.13
CA ILE A 589 3.43 -23.54 -10.67
C ILE A 589 4.09 -22.50 -9.79
N GLU A 590 4.80 -21.57 -10.40
CA GLU A 590 5.48 -20.45 -9.75
C GLU A 590 5.53 -19.30 -10.76
N PHE A 591 5.34 -18.06 -10.32
CA PHE A 591 5.40 -16.88 -11.19
C PHE A 591 4.55 -17.02 -12.47
N ASN A 592 3.31 -17.52 -12.32
CA ASN A 592 2.34 -17.73 -13.41
C ASN A 592 2.81 -18.70 -14.51
N LYS A 593 3.80 -19.54 -14.23
CA LYS A 593 4.38 -20.51 -15.16
C LYS A 593 4.40 -21.91 -14.57
N LEU A 594 4.26 -22.91 -15.43
CA LEU A 594 4.38 -24.32 -15.07
C LEU A 594 5.84 -24.77 -15.24
N TYR A 595 6.35 -25.54 -14.29
CA TYR A 595 7.67 -26.15 -14.32
C TYR A 595 7.56 -27.66 -14.08
N LEU A 596 8.32 -28.45 -14.82
CA LEU A 596 8.49 -29.89 -14.61
C LEU A 596 9.82 -30.17 -13.92
N TYR A 597 9.83 -31.11 -12.98
CA TYR A 597 11.02 -31.52 -12.27
C TYR A 597 11.83 -32.53 -13.07
N ASP A 598 13.07 -32.20 -13.40
CA ASP A 598 14.06 -33.14 -13.93
C ASP A 598 14.82 -33.79 -12.78
N GLY A 599 14.30 -34.92 -12.30
CA GLY A 599 14.90 -35.68 -11.21
C GLY A 599 16.30 -36.22 -11.50
N LYS A 600 16.76 -36.26 -12.76
CA LYS A 600 18.13 -36.69 -13.09
C LYS A 600 19.16 -35.61 -12.78
N ASN A 601 18.80 -34.35 -13.01
CA ASN A 601 19.68 -33.20 -12.85
C ASN A 601 19.34 -32.34 -11.62
N ALA A 602 18.29 -32.70 -10.88
CA ALA A 602 17.75 -31.94 -9.75
C ALA A 602 17.43 -30.48 -10.13
N LYS A 603 16.79 -30.27 -11.28
CA LYS A 603 16.45 -28.95 -11.82
C LYS A 603 14.98 -28.86 -12.23
N TRP A 604 14.43 -27.66 -12.13
CA TRP A 604 13.13 -27.31 -12.68
C TRP A 604 13.28 -26.82 -14.12
N LYS A 605 12.42 -27.31 -15.02
CA LYS A 605 12.36 -26.89 -16.43
C LYS A 605 11.01 -26.26 -16.73
N GLU A 606 11.00 -25.06 -17.28
CA GLU A 606 9.77 -24.39 -17.71
C GLU A 606 9.02 -25.24 -18.76
N ALA A 607 7.72 -25.40 -18.55
CA ALA A 607 6.79 -26.19 -19.35
C ALA A 607 5.78 -25.32 -20.12
N GLY A 608 5.76 -24.01 -19.84
CA GLY A 608 4.92 -23.03 -20.50
C GLY A 608 4.06 -22.22 -19.52
N PRO A 609 3.27 -21.27 -20.05
CA PRO A 609 2.44 -20.38 -19.25
C PRO A 609 1.25 -21.11 -18.60
N VAL A 610 0.80 -20.56 -17.49
CA VAL A 610 -0.46 -20.89 -16.80
C VAL A 610 -1.35 -19.66 -16.87
N ARG A 611 -2.66 -19.82 -17.08
CA ARG A 611 -3.54 -18.66 -16.90
C ARG A 611 -3.66 -18.38 -15.42
N ALA A 612 -3.27 -17.17 -15.02
CA ALA A 612 -3.47 -16.64 -13.68
C ALA A 612 -4.51 -15.50 -13.73
N GLU A 613 -5.46 -15.54 -12.80
CA GLU A 613 -6.45 -14.50 -12.58
C GLU A 613 -6.46 -14.17 -11.09
N ILE A 614 -5.79 -13.07 -10.76
CA ILE A 614 -5.46 -12.69 -9.38
C ILE A 614 -6.09 -11.34 -9.07
N GLU A 615 -6.82 -11.26 -7.97
CA GLU A 615 -7.43 -10.03 -7.44
C GLU A 615 -7.55 -10.12 -5.92
N ALA A 616 -8.02 -9.05 -5.28
CA ALA A 616 -8.19 -9.03 -3.83
C ALA A 616 -9.07 -10.21 -3.39
N GLY A 617 -8.57 -11.01 -2.43
CA GLY A 617 -9.31 -12.13 -1.88
C GLY A 617 -9.13 -13.47 -2.61
N ARG A 618 -8.59 -13.50 -3.84
CA ARG A 618 -8.47 -14.75 -4.62
C ARG A 618 -7.36 -14.78 -5.69
N ALA A 619 -6.83 -15.97 -5.92
CA ALA A 619 -5.95 -16.26 -7.05
C ALA A 619 -6.36 -17.58 -7.73
N LEU A 620 -6.90 -17.48 -8.94
CA LEU A 620 -7.28 -18.61 -9.78
C LEU A 620 -6.17 -18.91 -10.79
N PHE A 621 -5.75 -20.18 -10.84
CA PHE A 621 -4.83 -20.70 -11.81
C PHE A 621 -5.47 -21.86 -12.57
N TYR A 622 -5.33 -21.84 -13.89
CA TYR A 622 -5.72 -23.00 -14.69
C TYR A 622 -4.80 -23.23 -15.88
N PHE A 623 -4.60 -24.50 -16.20
CA PHE A 623 -3.67 -24.95 -17.23
C PHE A 623 -4.07 -26.31 -17.78
N TYR A 624 -3.48 -26.71 -18.90
CA TYR A 624 -3.82 -27.97 -19.53
C TYR A 624 -3.02 -29.13 -18.97
N ARG A 625 -3.69 -30.27 -18.85
CA ARG A 625 -3.12 -31.52 -18.31
C ARG A 625 -1.99 -32.07 -19.16
N ASP A 626 -2.06 -31.88 -20.48
CA ASP A 626 -1.04 -32.37 -21.39
C ASP A 626 0.30 -31.63 -21.23
N GLN A 627 0.31 -30.43 -20.62
CA GLN A 627 1.53 -29.75 -20.21
C GLN A 627 2.28 -30.55 -19.11
N LEU A 628 1.57 -31.41 -18.37
CA LEU A 628 2.14 -32.39 -17.43
C LEU A 628 2.42 -33.76 -18.10
N GLY A 629 2.16 -33.91 -19.40
CA GLY A 629 2.21 -35.20 -20.10
C GLY A 629 1.02 -36.13 -19.80
N LEU A 630 -0.04 -35.63 -19.15
CA LEU A 630 -1.21 -36.42 -18.78
C LEU A 630 -2.28 -36.39 -19.88
N LYS A 631 -2.78 -37.56 -20.29
CA LYS A 631 -3.75 -37.70 -21.40
C LYS A 631 -5.22 -37.78 -20.99
N LYS A 632 -5.51 -37.99 -19.71
CA LYS A 632 -6.87 -38.13 -19.17
C LYS A 632 -6.91 -37.77 -17.69
N ALA A 633 -8.12 -37.54 -17.17
CA ALA A 633 -8.40 -37.47 -15.74
C ALA A 633 -7.80 -38.64 -14.94
N GLY A 634 -7.14 -38.30 -13.84
CA GLY A 634 -6.39 -39.22 -12.99
C GLY A 634 -6.17 -38.66 -11.59
N ALA A 635 -5.74 -39.51 -10.67
CA ALA A 635 -5.39 -39.07 -9.33
C ALA A 635 -4.11 -38.20 -9.37
N LEU A 636 -4.15 -37.05 -8.70
CA LEU A 636 -2.98 -36.21 -8.45
C LEU A 636 -3.10 -35.62 -7.04
N ALA A 637 -2.00 -35.16 -6.47
CA ALA A 637 -2.01 -34.44 -5.20
C ALA A 637 -1.43 -33.03 -5.36
N VAL A 638 -2.00 -32.08 -4.61
CA VAL A 638 -1.63 -30.66 -4.67
C VAL A 638 -1.14 -30.21 -3.31
N GLY A 639 0.00 -29.54 -3.30
CA GLY A 639 0.46 -28.70 -2.19
C GLY A 639 0.47 -27.24 -2.64
N TYR A 640 0.20 -26.31 -1.73
CA TYR A 640 0.19 -24.88 -1.98
C TYR A 640 1.05 -24.16 -0.94
N VAL A 641 1.81 -23.17 -1.39
CA VAL A 641 2.51 -22.19 -0.56
C VAL A 641 2.12 -20.81 -1.04
N GLY A 642 1.43 -20.03 -0.19
CA GLY A 642 1.05 -18.64 -0.47
C GLY A 642 1.92 -17.65 0.30
N GLN A 643 2.34 -16.56 -0.37
CA GLN A 643 3.22 -15.53 0.21
C GLN A 643 4.48 -16.10 0.89
N ASP A 644 5.01 -17.20 0.36
CA ASP A 644 6.14 -17.94 0.95
C ASP A 644 5.92 -18.40 2.41
N ALA A 645 4.67 -18.39 2.90
CA ALA A 645 4.33 -18.58 4.29
C ALA A 645 3.26 -19.66 4.50
N TYR A 646 2.08 -19.49 3.91
CA TYR A 646 0.92 -20.33 4.18
C TYR A 646 0.95 -21.64 3.40
N ARG A 647 1.07 -22.78 4.09
CA ARG A 647 1.09 -24.10 3.44
C ARG A 647 -0.26 -24.79 3.55
N LEU A 648 -0.82 -25.17 2.41
CA LEU A 648 -2.07 -25.94 2.33
C LEU A 648 -1.90 -27.23 1.51
N PRO A 649 -2.36 -28.38 2.03
CA PRO A 649 -2.77 -28.64 3.42
C PRO A 649 -1.67 -28.31 4.44
N ALA A 650 -1.99 -28.31 5.75
CA ALA A 650 -1.01 -27.94 6.77
C ALA A 650 0.31 -28.75 6.67
N ALA A 651 1.43 -28.08 6.94
CA ALA A 651 2.76 -28.69 6.91
C ALA A 651 2.85 -29.95 7.81
N GLY A 652 3.58 -30.96 7.35
CA GLY A 652 3.68 -32.28 7.96
C GLY A 652 2.49 -33.21 7.66
N GLY A 653 1.37 -32.70 7.15
CA GLY A 653 0.22 -33.47 6.71
C GLY A 653 0.40 -34.14 5.34
N SER A 654 -0.65 -34.79 4.86
CA SER A 654 -0.76 -35.28 3.48
C SER A 654 -1.21 -34.17 2.54
N ALA A 655 -0.68 -34.14 1.32
CA ALA A 655 -1.11 -33.21 0.28
C ALA A 655 -2.57 -33.42 -0.15
N LEU A 656 -3.17 -32.40 -0.79
CA LEU A 656 -4.57 -32.39 -1.17
C LEU A 656 -4.83 -33.33 -2.35
N ALA A 657 -5.46 -34.47 -2.10
CA ALA A 657 -5.70 -35.48 -3.12
C ALA A 657 -6.90 -35.12 -4.03
N LEU A 658 -6.65 -34.99 -5.33
CA LEU A 658 -7.64 -34.74 -6.36
C LEU A 658 -7.91 -36.02 -7.16
N LYS A 659 -9.11 -36.61 -7.01
CA LYS A 659 -9.43 -37.96 -7.54
C LYS A 659 -10.53 -38.01 -8.59
N LYS A 660 -11.40 -37.01 -8.64
CA LYS A 660 -12.59 -37.01 -9.52
C LYS A 660 -12.42 -35.98 -10.63
N SER A 661 -12.85 -36.35 -11.84
CA SER A 661 -13.05 -35.41 -12.94
C SER A 661 -14.39 -34.70 -12.74
N VAL A 662 -14.44 -33.41 -12.98
CA VAL A 662 -15.68 -32.65 -13.12
C VAL A 662 -16.18 -32.80 -14.55
N ALA A 663 -17.49 -32.79 -14.76
CA ALA A 663 -18.02 -32.80 -16.12
C ALA A 663 -17.68 -31.46 -16.79
N ALA A 664 -16.64 -31.44 -17.62
CA ALA A 664 -16.42 -30.33 -18.55
C ALA A 664 -17.58 -30.32 -19.53
N ARG A 665 -18.54 -29.39 -19.32
CA ARG A 665 -19.61 -29.05 -20.27
C ARG A 665 -20.63 -30.20 -20.46
N ALA A 666 -21.93 -29.87 -20.48
CA ALA A 666 -22.84 -30.63 -21.32
C ALA A 666 -22.49 -30.21 -22.75
N ALA A 667 -21.50 -30.85 -23.37
CA ALA A 667 -21.11 -30.51 -24.72
C ALA A 667 -22.33 -30.66 -25.63
N ASP A 668 -22.66 -29.59 -26.37
CA ASP A 668 -23.16 -29.82 -27.72
C ASP A 668 -22.08 -30.69 -28.39
N LYS A 669 -22.37 -32.00 -28.54
CA LYS A 669 -21.37 -33.01 -28.94
C LYS A 669 -20.76 -32.71 -30.32
N GLU A 670 -21.31 -31.74 -31.02
CA GLU A 670 -20.92 -31.29 -32.36
C GLU A 670 -20.11 -29.98 -32.36
N ALA A 671 -19.83 -29.36 -31.20
CA ALA A 671 -19.06 -28.11 -31.12
C ALA A 671 -17.54 -28.34 -31.05
N TYR A 672 -16.79 -27.60 -31.87
CA TYR A 672 -15.34 -27.48 -31.80
C TYR A 672 -14.94 -26.53 -30.66
N ILE A 673 -14.04 -27.00 -29.78
CA ILE A 673 -13.51 -26.24 -28.65
C ILE A 673 -12.04 -25.90 -28.94
N PRO A 674 -11.72 -24.66 -29.31
CA PRO A 674 -10.34 -24.26 -29.51
C PRO A 674 -9.57 -24.30 -28.19
N ARG A 675 -8.30 -24.68 -28.27
CA ARG A 675 -7.39 -24.61 -27.14
C ARG A 675 -7.02 -23.14 -26.89
N GLU A 676 -7.36 -22.60 -25.74
CA GLU A 676 -6.93 -21.26 -25.30
C GLU A 676 -5.40 -21.15 -25.17
N ARG A 677 -4.84 -20.03 -25.62
CA ARG A 677 -3.44 -19.64 -25.43
C ARG A 677 -3.32 -18.79 -24.17
N PHE A 678 -2.38 -19.07 -23.28
CA PHE A 678 -2.25 -18.35 -22.00
C PHE A 678 -1.16 -17.27 -21.95
N GLY A 679 -0.18 -17.32 -22.86
CA GLY A 679 0.89 -16.32 -22.90
C GLY A 679 0.42 -14.92 -23.29
N VAL A 680 1.31 -13.94 -23.09
CA VAL A 680 1.17 -12.55 -23.54
C VAL A 680 0.91 -12.53 -25.06
N LEU A 681 0.01 -11.66 -25.49
CA LEU A 681 -0.27 -11.39 -26.89
C LEU A 681 0.17 -9.97 -27.21
N ASP A 682 0.97 -9.85 -28.26
CA ASP A 682 1.47 -8.57 -28.71
C ASP A 682 0.54 -7.98 -29.79
N ASN A 683 -0.58 -7.43 -29.32
CA ASN A 683 -1.69 -7.01 -30.16
C ASN A 683 -1.70 -5.48 -30.37
N PRO A 684 -2.12 -4.99 -31.55
CA PRO A 684 -2.09 -3.55 -31.85
C PRO A 684 -3.10 -2.78 -30.98
N PHE A 685 -2.84 -1.49 -30.75
CA PHE A 685 -3.68 -0.55 -30.00
C PHE A 685 -3.87 -0.84 -28.49
N MET A 686 -3.02 -1.70 -27.91
CA MET A 686 -3.07 -2.05 -26.49
C MET A 686 -1.69 -2.33 -25.91
N GLY A 687 -1.62 -2.53 -24.58
CA GLY A 687 -0.42 -3.00 -23.90
C GLY A 687 0.61 -1.90 -23.62
N TRP A 688 1.88 -2.26 -23.61
CA TRP A 688 2.95 -1.31 -23.30
C TRP A 688 3.21 -0.34 -24.46
N ALA A 689 3.37 0.94 -24.13
CA ALA A 689 3.87 1.96 -25.04
C ALA A 689 5.25 2.42 -24.55
N GLY A 690 6.30 2.11 -25.30
CA GLY A 690 7.63 2.67 -25.07
C GLY A 690 7.83 3.96 -25.87
N TRP A 691 8.86 4.73 -25.54
CA TRP A 691 9.27 5.89 -26.33
C TRP A 691 9.60 5.49 -27.79
N ALA A 692 9.00 6.17 -28.76
CA ALA A 692 9.21 5.89 -30.19
C ALA A 692 10.62 6.30 -30.68
N ASN A 693 11.26 7.22 -29.97
CA ASN A 693 12.66 7.64 -30.20
C ASN A 693 13.66 6.85 -29.34
N ALA A 694 13.25 5.76 -28.67
CA ALA A 694 14.14 4.97 -27.84
C ALA A 694 15.41 4.56 -28.59
N THR A 695 16.57 4.86 -27.99
CA THR A 695 17.89 4.47 -28.49
C THR A 695 18.29 3.08 -28.02
N THR A 696 17.66 2.59 -26.96
CA THR A 696 17.74 1.21 -26.47
C THR A 696 16.63 0.35 -27.06
N ALA A 697 16.84 -0.96 -27.08
CA ALA A 697 15.81 -1.90 -27.50
C ALA A 697 14.65 -1.90 -26.49
N LEU A 698 13.42 -1.94 -27.01
CA LEU A 698 12.22 -2.22 -26.22
C LEU A 698 12.09 -3.74 -26.11
N GLU A 699 12.46 -4.27 -24.96
CA GLU A 699 12.64 -5.71 -24.69
C GLU A 699 11.32 -6.43 -24.39
N GLN A 700 10.35 -5.73 -23.79
CA GLN A 700 9.03 -6.30 -23.51
C GLN A 700 8.17 -6.30 -24.79
N PRO A 701 7.23 -7.27 -24.95
CA PRO A 701 6.31 -7.29 -26.09
C PRO A 701 5.51 -5.99 -26.21
N HIS A 702 5.43 -5.42 -27.41
CA HIS A 702 4.70 -4.17 -27.70
C HIS A 702 4.34 -4.01 -29.19
N LYS A 703 3.12 -3.50 -29.45
CA LYS A 703 2.65 -3.00 -30.76
C LYS A 703 2.19 -1.55 -30.71
N LEU A 704 2.59 -0.82 -29.68
CA LEU A 704 2.37 0.59 -29.51
C LEU A 704 3.65 1.26 -29.03
N VAL A 705 3.95 2.44 -29.58
CA VAL A 705 5.00 3.34 -29.10
C VAL A 705 4.47 4.76 -29.01
N TYR A 706 5.23 5.63 -28.35
CA TYR A 706 4.79 6.96 -27.97
C TYR A 706 5.69 8.05 -28.58
N ALA A 707 5.10 9.01 -29.29
CA ALA A 707 5.80 10.14 -29.89
C ALA A 707 5.30 11.46 -29.30
N ASN A 708 6.16 12.15 -28.54
CA ASN A 708 5.90 13.48 -27.98
C ASN A 708 6.54 14.55 -28.86
N ILE A 709 5.75 15.26 -29.66
CA ILE A 709 6.24 16.20 -30.68
C ILE A 709 6.13 17.63 -30.14
N ALA A 710 7.26 18.29 -29.89
CA ALA A 710 7.30 19.71 -29.59
C ALA A 710 7.03 20.54 -30.86
N TRP A 711 6.31 21.66 -30.73
CA TRP A 711 6.06 22.57 -31.86
C TRP A 711 7.34 23.16 -32.42
N ARG A 712 8.31 23.51 -31.56
CA ARG A 712 9.63 23.99 -31.94
C ARG A 712 10.33 23.07 -32.94
N ASP A 713 10.28 21.76 -32.70
CA ASP A 713 10.92 20.76 -33.56
C ASP A 713 10.13 20.57 -34.87
N LEU A 714 8.80 20.59 -34.79
CA LEU A 714 7.95 20.36 -35.95
C LEU A 714 7.97 21.53 -36.93
N GLU A 715 8.02 22.77 -36.44
CA GLU A 715 7.89 23.98 -37.26
C GLU A 715 8.94 25.03 -36.88
N PRO A 716 10.23 24.78 -37.16
CA PRO A 716 11.32 25.69 -36.79
C PRO A 716 11.20 27.07 -37.46
N GLU A 717 10.58 27.14 -38.63
CA GLU A 717 10.23 28.40 -39.32
C GLU A 717 8.73 28.39 -39.67
N LYS A 718 8.07 29.56 -39.53
CA LYS A 718 6.62 29.69 -39.80
C LYS A 718 6.24 29.16 -41.19
N GLY A 719 5.34 28.19 -41.23
CA GLY A 719 4.84 27.54 -42.43
C GLY A 719 5.80 26.50 -43.06
N LYS A 720 6.97 26.26 -42.47
CA LYS A 720 7.94 25.26 -42.94
C LYS A 720 8.08 24.13 -41.91
N PHE A 721 7.31 23.07 -42.12
CA PHE A 721 7.30 21.90 -41.25
C PHE A 721 8.46 20.94 -41.55
N ASP A 722 9.19 20.50 -40.53
CA ASP A 722 10.24 19.48 -40.62
C ASP A 722 9.67 18.07 -40.40
N TRP A 723 8.79 17.64 -41.31
CA TRP A 723 8.21 16.30 -41.26
C TRP A 723 9.26 15.20 -41.27
N ALA A 724 10.32 15.37 -42.06
CA ALA A 724 11.37 14.37 -42.20
C ALA A 724 12.16 14.22 -40.89
N GLY A 725 12.56 15.33 -40.26
CA GLY A 725 13.26 15.31 -38.98
C GLY A 725 12.43 14.68 -37.86
N ILE A 726 11.13 15.01 -37.77
CA ILE A 726 10.21 14.40 -36.79
C ILE A 726 10.05 12.89 -37.03
N GLU A 727 9.76 12.48 -38.25
CA GLU A 727 9.57 11.08 -38.60
C GLU A 727 10.85 10.25 -38.42
N GLU A 728 12.02 10.84 -38.63
CA GLU A 728 13.32 10.24 -38.36
C GLU A 728 13.58 10.14 -36.84
N LYS A 729 13.42 11.24 -36.09
CA LYS A 729 13.60 11.29 -34.63
C LYS A 729 12.78 10.23 -33.92
N PHE A 730 11.52 10.05 -34.30
CA PHE A 730 10.60 9.07 -33.72
C PHE A 730 10.54 7.75 -34.51
N GLN A 731 11.46 7.53 -35.45
CA GLN A 731 11.66 6.25 -36.14
C GLN A 731 10.39 5.71 -36.85
N PHE A 732 9.56 6.56 -37.44
CA PHE A 732 8.27 6.17 -38.05
C PHE A 732 8.40 5.04 -39.08
N ALA A 733 9.45 5.08 -39.90
CA ALA A 733 9.71 4.05 -40.92
C ALA A 733 9.96 2.66 -40.30
N LYS A 734 10.67 2.60 -39.16
CA LYS A 734 10.91 1.37 -38.41
C LYS A 734 9.60 0.81 -37.87
N TRP A 735 8.84 1.63 -37.14
CA TRP A 735 7.58 1.19 -36.52
C TRP A 735 6.56 0.71 -37.56
N LYS A 736 6.48 1.40 -38.69
CA LYS A 736 5.67 0.95 -39.83
C LYS A 736 6.09 -0.41 -40.38
N ALA A 737 7.41 -0.66 -40.50
CA ALA A 737 7.93 -1.94 -40.97
C ALA A 737 7.67 -3.09 -39.99
N GLU A 738 7.65 -2.80 -38.69
CA GLU A 738 7.39 -3.76 -37.61
C GLU A 738 5.89 -3.97 -37.32
N GLY A 739 5.01 -3.18 -37.96
CA GLY A 739 3.58 -3.19 -37.72
C GLY A 739 3.17 -2.59 -36.36
N THR A 740 4.06 -1.81 -35.76
CA THR A 740 3.88 -1.11 -34.48
C THR A 740 3.22 0.24 -34.72
N ARG A 741 2.21 0.60 -33.90
CA ARG A 741 1.47 1.85 -34.03
C ARG A 741 2.03 2.94 -33.12
N ILE A 742 1.68 4.19 -33.38
CA ILE A 742 2.14 5.36 -32.63
C ILE A 742 0.97 6.04 -31.92
N ASN A 743 1.11 6.26 -30.61
CA ASN A 743 0.35 7.27 -29.88
C ASN A 743 1.09 8.61 -30.00
N LEU A 744 0.42 9.62 -30.57
CA LEU A 744 1.03 10.92 -30.88
C LEU A 744 0.49 11.98 -29.90
N ARG A 745 1.39 12.67 -29.20
CA ARG A 745 1.10 13.87 -28.41
C ARG A 745 1.83 15.07 -29.04
N PHE A 746 1.15 16.21 -29.12
CA PHE A 746 1.73 17.47 -29.62
C PHE A 746 1.78 18.50 -28.48
N VAL A 747 2.98 18.94 -28.11
CA VAL A 747 3.24 19.72 -26.90
C VAL A 747 3.76 21.12 -27.19
N LEU A 748 3.36 22.05 -26.32
CA LEU A 748 3.75 23.47 -26.33
C LEU A 748 4.67 23.83 -25.15
N ASP A 749 4.72 22.96 -24.15
CA ASP A 749 5.36 23.14 -22.85
C ASP A 749 5.69 21.74 -22.31
N ASP A 750 6.95 21.31 -22.47
CA ASP A 750 7.49 20.02 -22.03
C ASP A 750 8.64 20.29 -21.04
N PRO A 751 8.32 20.59 -19.77
CA PRO A 751 9.31 21.04 -18.80
C PRO A 751 10.52 20.11 -18.70
N GLY A 752 11.71 20.70 -18.58
CA GLY A 752 12.97 19.96 -18.43
C GLY A 752 13.98 20.70 -17.55
N ASP A 753 15.23 20.27 -17.61
CA ASP A 753 16.29 20.77 -16.72
C ASP A 753 16.80 22.17 -17.10
N ASP A 754 16.50 22.62 -18.33
CA ASP A 754 16.94 23.89 -18.92
C ASP A 754 15.74 24.80 -19.23
N PRO A 755 15.87 26.13 -19.04
CA PRO A 755 14.80 27.09 -19.34
C PRO A 755 14.71 27.33 -20.86
N ASP A 756 14.12 26.37 -21.56
CA ASP A 756 13.90 26.38 -23.00
C ASP A 756 12.40 26.56 -23.35
N MET A 757 12.11 26.96 -24.60
CA MET A 757 10.73 27.01 -25.12
C MET A 757 10.44 25.82 -26.02
N ASP A 758 9.28 25.19 -25.87
CA ASP A 758 8.82 24.15 -26.80
C ASP A 758 7.94 24.67 -27.93
N ILE A 759 7.62 25.97 -27.89
CA ILE A 759 7.16 26.72 -29.05
C ILE A 759 8.34 27.26 -29.89
N PRO A 760 8.20 27.38 -31.22
CA PRO A 760 9.27 27.93 -32.05
C PRO A 760 9.48 29.43 -31.81
N GLN A 761 10.74 29.89 -31.95
CA GLN A 761 11.11 31.28 -31.69
C GLN A 761 10.26 32.31 -32.47
N TRP A 762 9.92 32.02 -33.72
CA TRP A 762 9.09 32.93 -34.53
C TRP A 762 7.70 33.15 -33.93
N LEU A 763 7.13 32.14 -33.27
CA LEU A 763 5.82 32.23 -32.65
C LEU A 763 5.91 33.08 -31.38
N TYR A 764 6.93 32.86 -30.56
CA TYR A 764 7.22 33.73 -29.42
C TYR A 764 7.36 35.20 -29.84
N ASP A 765 8.12 35.49 -30.88
CA ASP A 765 8.31 36.86 -31.38
C ASP A 765 6.98 37.49 -31.86
N GLU A 766 6.10 36.71 -32.49
CA GLU A 766 4.76 37.17 -32.89
C GLU A 766 3.85 37.44 -31.69
N LEU A 767 3.89 36.58 -30.66
CA LEU A 767 3.17 36.76 -29.41
C LEU A 767 3.64 38.03 -28.69
N VAL A 768 4.95 38.23 -28.57
CA VAL A 768 5.54 39.45 -27.98
C VAL A 768 5.14 40.70 -28.77
N LYS A 769 5.12 40.61 -30.11
CA LYS A 769 4.70 41.72 -30.96
C LYS A 769 3.22 42.06 -30.81
N ALA A 770 2.36 41.05 -30.66
CA ALA A 770 0.92 41.23 -30.55
C ALA A 770 0.48 41.69 -29.15
N GLU A 771 1.11 41.14 -28.11
CA GLU A 771 0.59 41.17 -26.72
C GLU A 771 1.61 41.70 -25.70
N GLY A 772 2.84 42.01 -26.14
CA GLY A 772 3.95 42.41 -25.28
C GLY A 772 4.65 41.22 -24.62
N GLY A 773 5.83 41.47 -24.04
CA GLY A 773 6.66 40.42 -23.43
C GLY A 773 5.94 39.61 -22.36
N SER A 774 5.19 40.27 -21.47
CA SER A 774 4.39 39.62 -20.43
C SER A 774 3.10 39.00 -20.95
N GLY A 775 2.63 39.40 -22.14
CA GLY A 775 1.43 38.85 -22.77
C GLY A 775 1.70 37.58 -23.57
N ALA A 776 2.98 37.32 -23.92
CA ALA A 776 3.35 36.13 -24.69
C ALA A 776 3.28 34.83 -23.88
N GLY A 777 3.45 34.90 -22.56
CA GLY A 777 3.51 33.76 -21.66
C GLY A 777 4.42 34.03 -20.48
N LYS A 778 4.84 32.97 -19.80
CA LYS A 778 5.65 33.06 -18.58
C LYS A 778 6.77 32.04 -18.58
N TRP A 779 7.98 32.52 -18.32
CA TRP A 779 9.14 31.70 -18.00
C TRP A 779 9.06 31.23 -16.57
N TYR A 780 9.45 29.98 -16.32
CA TYR A 780 9.52 29.42 -14.98
C TYR A 780 10.83 28.64 -14.80
N ASP A 781 11.33 28.67 -13.57
CA ASP A 781 12.55 28.01 -13.14
C ASP A 781 12.29 27.45 -11.75
N THR A 782 11.94 26.17 -11.70
CA THR A 782 11.72 25.43 -10.46
C THR A 782 12.58 24.16 -10.47
N PRO A 783 12.82 23.53 -9.30
CA PRO A 783 13.44 22.21 -9.26
C PRO A 783 12.58 21.16 -9.99
N ASP A 784 13.21 20.10 -10.49
CA ASP A 784 12.53 18.98 -11.16
C ASP A 784 11.56 18.24 -10.22
N THR A 785 11.73 18.38 -8.91
CA THR A 785 10.80 17.85 -7.89
C THR A 785 9.48 18.63 -7.82
N VAL A 786 9.37 19.78 -8.51
CA VAL A 786 8.16 20.60 -8.61
C VAL A 786 7.59 20.50 -10.02
N VAL A 787 8.20 21.22 -10.97
CA VAL A 787 7.82 21.17 -12.39
C VAL A 787 9.03 21.27 -13.34
N GLY A 788 10.24 21.54 -12.84
CA GLY A 788 11.40 21.82 -13.69
C GLY A 788 11.37 23.24 -14.27
N LYS A 789 11.90 23.41 -15.48
CA LYS A 789 12.11 24.72 -16.12
C LYS A 789 11.54 24.74 -17.53
N GLY A 790 11.18 25.93 -17.99
CA GLY A 790 10.68 26.13 -19.34
C GLY A 790 9.86 27.41 -19.53
N PHE A 791 8.97 27.39 -20.52
CA PHE A 791 8.10 28.51 -20.89
C PHE A 791 6.66 28.06 -21.16
N ALA A 792 5.73 28.56 -20.35
CA ALA A 792 4.30 28.36 -20.56
C ALA A 792 3.75 29.51 -21.42
N PRO A 793 3.30 29.24 -22.66
CA PRO A 793 2.73 30.30 -23.50
C PRO A 793 1.39 30.78 -22.94
N ASN A 794 1.01 32.02 -23.25
CA ASN A 794 -0.31 32.52 -22.91
C ASN A 794 -1.39 31.80 -23.73
N TYR A 795 -1.99 30.76 -23.17
CA TYR A 795 -3.00 29.94 -23.85
C TYR A 795 -4.26 30.72 -24.27
N ALA A 796 -4.53 31.87 -23.66
CA ALA A 796 -5.64 32.76 -24.04
C ALA A 796 -5.28 33.75 -25.17
N SER A 797 -4.05 33.74 -25.66
CA SER A 797 -3.60 34.55 -26.80
C SER A 797 -4.42 34.21 -28.06
N PRO A 798 -5.10 35.19 -28.69
CA PRO A 798 -5.74 34.99 -29.99
C PRO A 798 -4.73 34.61 -31.09
N THR A 799 -3.49 35.11 -30.98
CA THR A 799 -2.41 34.78 -31.92
C THR A 799 -2.02 33.31 -31.80
N LEU A 800 -1.82 32.82 -30.57
CA LEU A 800 -1.50 31.42 -30.31
C LEU A 800 -2.62 30.48 -30.78
N ILE A 801 -3.88 30.79 -30.45
CA ILE A 801 -5.04 29.98 -30.84
C ILE A 801 -5.14 29.86 -32.37
N ALA A 802 -4.91 30.96 -33.10
CA ALA A 802 -4.97 30.97 -34.56
C ALA A 802 -3.81 30.18 -35.20
N GLU A 803 -2.60 30.32 -34.69
CA GLU A 803 -1.46 29.53 -35.16
C GLU A 803 -1.57 28.05 -34.78
N HIS A 804 -2.16 27.76 -33.61
CA HIS A 804 -2.44 26.38 -33.17
C HIS A 804 -3.43 25.71 -34.13
N GLU A 805 -4.49 26.41 -34.55
CA GLU A 805 -5.42 25.89 -35.56
C GLU A 805 -4.71 25.56 -36.88
N ARG A 806 -3.76 26.40 -37.29
CA ARG A 806 -3.00 26.21 -38.53
C ARG A 806 -2.09 24.97 -38.45
N VAL A 807 -1.29 24.82 -37.39
CA VAL A 807 -0.43 23.64 -37.22
C VAL A 807 -1.27 22.37 -37.03
N MET A 808 -2.36 22.45 -36.28
CA MET A 808 -3.27 21.31 -36.05
C MET A 808 -3.91 20.86 -37.36
N THR A 809 -4.31 21.80 -38.23
CA THR A 809 -4.78 21.50 -39.59
C THR A 809 -3.70 20.77 -40.41
N ALA A 810 -2.44 21.19 -40.33
CA ALA A 810 -1.33 20.55 -41.05
C ALA A 810 -1.04 19.13 -40.53
N LEU A 811 -1.07 18.94 -39.20
CA LEU A 811 -0.95 17.64 -38.56
C LEU A 811 -2.09 16.70 -38.98
N GLY A 812 -3.33 17.18 -38.98
CA GLY A 812 -4.49 16.43 -39.45
C GLY A 812 -4.35 16.00 -40.92
N GLN A 813 -3.96 16.92 -41.80
CA GLN A 813 -3.70 16.62 -43.22
C GLN A 813 -2.61 15.56 -43.40
N ARG A 814 -1.59 15.54 -42.52
CA ARG A 814 -0.48 14.58 -42.60
C ARG A 814 -0.84 13.21 -42.03
N TYR A 815 -1.60 13.15 -40.93
CA TYR A 815 -1.67 11.96 -40.07
C TYR A 815 -3.07 11.40 -39.76
N ASP A 816 -4.17 12.13 -40.00
CA ASP A 816 -5.54 11.66 -39.68
C ASP A 816 -5.90 10.34 -40.38
N ASN A 817 -5.46 10.17 -41.62
CA ASN A 817 -5.68 8.95 -42.40
C ASN A 817 -4.45 8.03 -42.44
N ASP A 818 -3.38 8.34 -41.69
CA ASP A 818 -2.20 7.47 -41.64
C ASP A 818 -2.43 6.31 -40.65
N PRO A 819 -2.44 5.06 -41.10
CA PRO A 819 -2.69 3.92 -40.22
C PRO A 819 -1.57 3.66 -39.21
N LEU A 820 -0.41 4.29 -39.36
CA LEU A 820 0.65 4.22 -38.35
C LEU A 820 0.21 4.87 -37.04
N ILE A 821 -0.62 5.92 -37.09
CA ILE A 821 -1.10 6.64 -35.90
C ILE A 821 -2.32 5.94 -35.32
N ALA A 822 -2.17 5.41 -34.11
CA ALA A 822 -3.23 4.74 -33.36
C ALA A 822 -4.14 5.74 -32.65
N PHE A 823 -3.54 6.65 -31.89
CA PHE A 823 -4.21 7.57 -31.00
C PHE A 823 -3.57 8.96 -31.11
N VAL A 824 -4.36 9.98 -30.82
CA VAL A 824 -3.89 11.36 -30.66
C VAL A 824 -4.20 11.79 -29.23
N GLN A 825 -3.20 12.25 -28.49
CA GLN A 825 -3.40 12.89 -27.19
C GLN A 825 -3.31 14.40 -27.33
N ILE A 826 -4.23 15.09 -26.68
CA ILE A 826 -4.20 16.55 -26.60
C ILE A 826 -3.10 16.93 -25.62
N GLY A 827 -1.97 17.42 -26.14
CA GLY A 827 -0.81 17.84 -25.36
C GLY A 827 -0.57 19.34 -25.32
N SER A 828 -1.43 20.13 -25.97
CA SER A 828 -1.14 21.54 -26.24
C SER A 828 -1.49 22.49 -25.11
N LEU A 829 -1.97 21.97 -23.97
CA LEU A 829 -2.42 22.77 -22.85
C LEU A 829 -1.77 22.27 -21.56
N GLY A 830 -1.03 23.16 -20.91
CA GLY A 830 -0.37 22.92 -19.64
C GLY A 830 0.92 22.12 -19.74
N HIS A 831 1.63 22.04 -18.63
CA HIS A 831 2.89 21.30 -18.49
C HIS A 831 2.70 19.83 -18.88
N TRP A 832 3.58 19.33 -19.75
CA TRP A 832 3.54 17.98 -20.32
C TRP A 832 2.24 17.62 -21.06
N GLY A 833 1.32 18.57 -21.27
CA GLY A 833 -0.03 18.32 -21.78
C GLY A 833 -1.05 17.84 -20.74
N GLU A 834 -0.81 18.08 -19.44
CA GLU A 834 -1.64 17.61 -18.33
C GLU A 834 -2.78 18.56 -17.93
N PHE A 835 -3.04 19.61 -18.71
CA PHE A 835 -4.12 20.56 -18.45
C PHE A 835 -3.99 21.26 -17.08
N HIS A 836 -2.76 21.60 -16.68
CA HIS A 836 -2.48 22.51 -15.58
C HIS A 836 -1.18 23.30 -15.83
N ASN A 837 -1.10 24.47 -15.20
CA ASN A 837 0.14 25.23 -15.07
C ASN A 837 0.58 25.26 -13.60
N TRP A 838 0.30 24.22 -12.81
CA TRP A 838 0.74 24.21 -11.42
C TRP A 838 2.28 24.23 -11.32
N PRO A 839 2.88 25.09 -10.46
CA PRO A 839 2.24 26.15 -9.66
C PRO A 839 1.94 27.41 -10.49
N GLU A 840 0.66 27.82 -10.59
CA GLU A 840 0.21 28.88 -11.52
C GLU A 840 0.77 30.27 -11.16
N GLU A 841 1.11 30.49 -9.89
CA GLU A 841 1.79 31.70 -9.42
C GLU A 841 3.21 31.83 -9.96
N VAL A 842 3.83 30.72 -10.41
CA VAL A 842 5.17 30.68 -11.00
C VAL A 842 5.11 30.56 -12.52
N SER A 843 4.35 29.62 -13.08
CA SER A 843 4.31 29.38 -14.54
C SER A 843 3.11 30.01 -15.25
N GLY A 844 2.21 30.66 -14.53
CA GLY A 844 1.13 31.48 -15.09
C GLY A 844 -0.21 30.77 -15.09
N ALA A 845 -1.31 31.54 -15.18
CA ALA A 845 -2.65 30.99 -15.03
C ALA A 845 -3.00 30.01 -16.17
N PHE A 846 -3.64 28.90 -15.82
CA PHE A 846 -4.24 28.00 -16.82
C PHE A 846 -5.52 28.65 -17.38
N PRO A 847 -5.84 28.51 -18.68
CA PRO A 847 -6.96 29.21 -19.31
C PRO A 847 -8.33 28.71 -18.83
N SER A 848 -9.37 29.51 -19.06
CA SER A 848 -10.76 29.10 -18.81
C SER A 848 -11.21 27.95 -19.74
N LEU A 849 -12.35 27.33 -19.42
CA LEU A 849 -12.95 26.29 -20.25
C LEU A 849 -13.27 26.78 -21.67
N ALA A 850 -13.78 28.01 -21.85
CA ALA A 850 -14.08 28.52 -23.19
C ALA A 850 -12.83 28.70 -24.06
N VAL A 851 -11.67 28.90 -23.46
CA VAL A 851 -10.39 28.97 -24.18
C VAL A 851 -9.85 27.57 -24.45
N SER A 852 -9.77 26.71 -23.43
CA SER A 852 -9.26 25.34 -23.61
C SER A 852 -10.11 24.51 -24.59
N ASP A 853 -11.44 24.68 -24.59
CA ASP A 853 -12.35 24.04 -25.54
C ASP A 853 -12.02 24.39 -27.00
N GLN A 854 -11.50 25.60 -27.29
CA GLN A 854 -11.10 25.96 -28.66
C GLN A 854 -9.96 25.09 -29.17
N TYR A 855 -8.97 24.78 -28.33
CA TYR A 855 -7.88 23.86 -28.70
C TYR A 855 -8.46 22.46 -28.94
N VAL A 856 -9.30 21.96 -28.04
CA VAL A 856 -9.95 20.63 -28.18
C VAL A 856 -10.75 20.54 -29.48
N GLU A 857 -11.50 21.59 -29.83
CA GLU A 857 -12.24 21.64 -31.09
C GLU A 857 -11.34 21.61 -32.32
N GLN A 858 -10.15 22.23 -32.27
CA GLN A 858 -9.20 22.20 -33.38
C GLN A 858 -8.65 20.78 -33.60
N TYR A 859 -8.36 20.03 -32.54
CA TYR A 859 -8.01 18.60 -32.62
C TYR A 859 -9.16 17.78 -33.24
N LEU A 860 -10.40 17.98 -32.78
CA LEU A 860 -11.59 17.31 -33.30
C LEU A 860 -11.82 17.59 -34.80
N ARG A 861 -11.53 18.81 -35.26
CA ARG A 861 -11.60 19.18 -36.68
C ARG A 861 -10.48 18.56 -37.51
N ALA A 862 -9.27 18.52 -36.96
CA ALA A 862 -8.08 18.00 -37.66
C ALA A 862 -8.05 16.48 -37.75
N PHE A 863 -8.59 15.78 -36.75
CA PHE A 863 -8.50 14.33 -36.60
C PHE A 863 -9.87 13.63 -36.50
N PRO A 864 -10.78 13.81 -37.48
CA PRO A 864 -12.12 13.21 -37.42
C PRO A 864 -12.12 11.67 -37.50
N HIS A 865 -11.02 11.02 -37.89
CA HIS A 865 -10.91 9.56 -38.00
C HIS A 865 -9.99 8.94 -36.94
N LYS A 866 -9.45 9.73 -36.02
CA LYS A 866 -8.63 9.22 -34.89
C LYS A 866 -9.39 9.29 -33.58
N LEU A 867 -9.00 8.40 -32.68
CA LEU A 867 -9.40 8.47 -31.29
C LEU A 867 -8.52 9.49 -30.58
N ILE A 868 -9.17 10.45 -29.92
CA ILE A 868 -8.52 11.56 -29.21
C ILE A 868 -8.68 11.37 -27.71
N GLY A 869 -7.60 11.57 -26.95
CA GLY A 869 -7.59 11.48 -25.48
C GLY A 869 -7.23 12.79 -24.79
N MET A 870 -7.76 13.00 -23.58
CA MET A 870 -7.58 14.20 -22.76
C MET A 870 -7.26 13.84 -21.30
N ARG A 871 -6.44 14.65 -20.60
CA ARG A 871 -6.03 14.37 -19.21
C ARG A 871 -7.19 14.46 -18.22
N LYS A 872 -7.98 15.53 -18.31
CA LYS A 872 -9.07 15.87 -17.38
C LYS A 872 -10.43 15.70 -18.05
N PRO A 873 -11.45 15.17 -17.37
CA PRO A 873 -12.76 14.98 -17.97
C PRO A 873 -13.55 16.30 -17.97
N PHE A 874 -13.28 17.22 -18.90
CA PHE A 874 -14.09 18.45 -19.05
C PHE A 874 -15.43 18.14 -19.77
N PRO A 875 -16.45 19.02 -19.68
CA PRO A 875 -17.72 18.81 -20.36
C PRO A 875 -17.59 18.55 -21.87
N ILE A 876 -16.60 19.17 -22.54
CA ILE A 876 -16.35 18.90 -23.95
C ILE A 876 -15.91 17.44 -24.19
N ALA A 877 -15.08 16.85 -23.32
CA ALA A 877 -14.67 15.45 -23.44
C ALA A 877 -15.85 14.50 -23.29
N ALA A 878 -16.73 14.76 -22.31
CA ALA A 878 -17.96 13.99 -22.13
C ALA A 878 -18.87 14.09 -23.36
N SER A 879 -19.15 15.32 -23.83
CA SER A 879 -20.05 15.55 -24.97
C SER A 879 -19.52 15.01 -26.31
N LYS A 880 -18.20 14.98 -26.49
CA LYS A 880 -17.52 14.52 -27.72
C LYS A 880 -17.00 13.10 -27.63
N ARG A 881 -17.24 12.40 -26.51
CA ARG A 881 -16.86 10.99 -26.31
C ARG A 881 -15.35 10.77 -26.47
N LEU A 882 -14.57 11.65 -25.85
CA LEU A 882 -13.11 11.53 -25.82
C LEU A 882 -12.63 10.41 -24.88
N GLY A 883 -11.44 9.91 -25.14
CA GLY A 883 -10.69 9.02 -24.24
C GLY A 883 -10.06 9.83 -23.13
N LEU A 884 -9.63 9.15 -22.08
CA LEU A 884 -8.94 9.78 -20.96
C LEU A 884 -7.58 9.13 -20.71
N PHE A 885 -6.65 9.89 -20.16
CA PHE A 885 -5.36 9.36 -19.72
C PHE A 885 -5.02 9.79 -18.29
N ASN A 886 -4.32 8.91 -17.59
CA ASN A 886 -3.86 9.06 -16.22
C ASN A 886 -2.33 8.97 -16.16
N ASP A 887 -1.63 10.11 -16.18
CA ASP A 887 -0.16 10.18 -16.18
C ASP A 887 0.44 10.08 -14.75
N VAL A 888 -0.36 9.67 -13.77
CA VAL A 888 0.06 9.36 -12.39
C VAL A 888 -0.39 7.96 -11.96
N PHE A 889 -0.56 7.04 -12.92
CA PHE A 889 -1.01 5.68 -12.67
C PHE A 889 -0.03 4.94 -11.74
N GLY A 890 -0.54 4.07 -10.87
CA GLY A 890 0.24 3.36 -9.86
C GLY A 890 0.28 4.05 -8.50
N SER A 891 0.13 5.38 -8.44
CA SER A 891 -0.14 6.08 -7.18
C SER A 891 -1.60 5.83 -6.78
N LYS A 892 -1.83 5.11 -5.66
CA LYS A 892 -3.18 4.75 -5.21
C LYS A 892 -4.07 5.99 -5.02
N GLY A 893 -3.60 6.97 -4.24
CA GLY A 893 -4.37 8.17 -3.93
C GLY A 893 -4.72 8.97 -5.19
N ALA A 894 -3.73 9.22 -6.05
CA ALA A 894 -3.92 10.01 -7.27
C ALA A 894 -4.78 9.27 -8.32
N THR A 895 -4.63 7.94 -8.44
CA THR A 895 -5.45 7.14 -9.36
C THR A 895 -6.89 7.02 -8.87
N ASP A 896 -7.13 6.85 -7.56
CA ASP A 896 -8.48 6.87 -7.00
C ASP A 896 -9.15 8.24 -7.20
N GLU A 897 -8.39 9.34 -7.06
CA GLU A 897 -8.88 10.67 -7.36
C GLU A 897 -9.27 10.83 -8.83
N TRP A 898 -8.42 10.38 -9.75
CA TRP A 898 -8.71 10.42 -11.18
C TRP A 898 -9.93 9.56 -11.55
N LEU A 899 -10.08 8.37 -10.96
CA LEU A 899 -11.27 7.54 -11.11
C LEU A 899 -12.52 8.28 -10.63
N ASN A 900 -12.45 8.91 -9.46
CA ASN A 900 -13.53 9.74 -8.93
C ASN A 900 -13.86 10.93 -9.86
N TRP A 901 -12.88 11.54 -10.54
CA TRP A 901 -13.17 12.58 -11.54
C TRP A 901 -14.03 12.02 -12.69
N THR A 902 -13.87 10.76 -13.07
CA THR A 902 -14.69 10.14 -14.12
C THR A 902 -16.13 9.86 -13.65
N GLU A 903 -16.32 9.50 -12.39
CA GLU A 903 -17.62 9.13 -11.81
C GLU A 903 -18.43 10.36 -11.34
N GLU A 904 -17.78 11.26 -10.62
CA GLU A 904 -18.39 12.41 -9.97
C GLU A 904 -18.14 13.74 -10.70
N GLY A 905 -17.33 13.71 -11.76
CA GLY A 905 -16.90 14.91 -12.46
C GLY A 905 -15.74 15.57 -11.73
N TRP A 906 -14.90 16.31 -12.46
CA TRP A 906 -13.71 16.94 -11.89
C TRP A 906 -14.08 18.05 -10.88
N ASN A 907 -13.79 17.81 -9.61
CA ASN A 907 -14.06 18.72 -8.49
C ASN A 907 -13.19 19.99 -8.50
N GLY A 908 -12.03 19.97 -9.18
CA GLY A 908 -11.14 21.11 -9.35
C GLY A 908 -11.54 22.09 -10.47
N ILE A 909 -12.71 21.91 -11.10
CA ILE A 909 -13.10 22.68 -12.30
C ILE A 909 -13.47 24.15 -12.02
N GLY A 910 -13.89 24.46 -10.79
CA GLY A 910 -14.49 25.74 -10.43
C GLY A 910 -13.72 27.01 -10.86
N PRO A 911 -12.40 27.09 -10.64
CA PRO A 911 -11.60 28.25 -11.06
C PRO A 911 -11.59 28.53 -12.57
N TYR A 912 -11.92 27.53 -13.40
CA TYR A 912 -11.83 27.61 -14.87
C TYR A 912 -13.19 27.83 -15.54
N VAL A 913 -14.27 27.84 -14.76
CA VAL A 913 -15.65 28.04 -15.21
C VAL A 913 -15.88 29.51 -15.58
N GLU A 914 -16.69 29.74 -16.62
CA GLU A 914 -16.99 31.10 -17.07
C GLU A 914 -17.78 31.90 -16.03
N ALA A 915 -17.53 33.21 -15.97
CA ALA A 915 -18.23 34.09 -15.05
C ALA A 915 -19.76 34.01 -15.25
N GLY A 916 -20.50 33.66 -14.20
CA GLY A 916 -21.96 33.53 -14.22
C GLY A 916 -22.49 32.12 -14.52
N GLN A 917 -21.63 31.15 -14.80
CA GLN A 917 -22.01 29.73 -14.80
C GLN A 917 -21.98 29.16 -13.37
N ASP A 918 -22.74 28.08 -13.15
CA ASP A 918 -22.74 27.32 -11.91
C ASP A 918 -21.66 26.23 -11.97
N PRO A 919 -20.57 26.31 -11.18
CA PRO A 919 -19.52 25.31 -11.18
C PRO A 919 -20.01 23.89 -10.90
N ALA A 920 -21.03 23.71 -10.05
CA ALA A 920 -21.56 22.39 -9.74
C ALA A 920 -22.25 21.76 -10.96
N ALA A 921 -22.96 22.57 -11.75
CA ALA A 921 -23.56 22.11 -13.00
C ALA A 921 -22.50 21.75 -14.06
N VAL A 922 -21.41 22.52 -14.14
CA VAL A 922 -20.29 22.24 -15.06
C VAL A 922 -19.55 20.96 -14.64
N GLN A 923 -19.29 20.77 -13.35
CA GLN A 923 -18.74 19.51 -12.82
C GLN A 923 -19.67 18.33 -13.14
N ALA A 924 -20.98 18.47 -12.92
CA ALA A 924 -21.92 17.39 -13.23
C ALA A 924 -21.94 17.03 -14.73
N ALA A 925 -21.76 18.02 -15.62
CA ALA A 925 -21.66 17.82 -17.06
C ALA A 925 -20.33 17.18 -17.51
N SER A 926 -19.36 17.11 -16.61
CA SER A 926 -18.01 16.60 -16.86
C SER A 926 -17.86 15.11 -16.50
N LYS A 927 -18.87 14.50 -15.86
CA LYS A 927 -18.96 13.06 -15.57
C LYS A 927 -18.88 12.22 -16.84
N MET A 928 -18.07 11.17 -16.82
CA MET A 928 -17.94 10.22 -17.93
C MET A 928 -17.46 8.82 -17.48
N PRO A 929 -18.20 8.12 -16.60
CA PRO A 929 -17.77 6.83 -16.04
C PRO A 929 -17.67 5.69 -17.07
N ASP A 930 -18.38 5.83 -18.20
CA ASP A 930 -18.45 4.83 -19.27
C ASP A 930 -17.59 5.18 -20.49
N PHE A 931 -16.65 6.13 -20.36
CA PHE A 931 -15.83 6.61 -21.49
C PHE A 931 -15.07 5.49 -22.20
N TRP A 932 -14.55 4.54 -21.42
CA TRP A 932 -13.80 3.37 -21.87
C TRP A 932 -14.60 2.44 -22.78
N LYS A 933 -15.93 2.53 -22.83
CA LYS A 933 -16.75 1.70 -23.75
C LYS A 933 -16.63 2.14 -25.20
N PHE A 934 -16.15 3.37 -25.44
CA PHE A 934 -16.12 3.95 -26.79
C PHE A 934 -14.79 4.62 -27.15
N ASN A 935 -13.90 4.85 -26.20
CA ASN A 935 -12.58 5.41 -26.44
C ASN A 935 -11.58 4.89 -25.41
N PHE A 936 -10.27 5.05 -25.66
CA PHE A 936 -9.25 4.44 -24.83
C PHE A 936 -9.14 5.07 -23.44
N SER A 937 -8.69 4.24 -22.49
CA SER A 937 -8.09 4.65 -21.22
C SER A 937 -6.60 4.34 -21.28
N GLY A 938 -5.74 5.32 -21.02
CA GLY A 938 -4.29 5.16 -21.05
C GLY A 938 -3.57 6.04 -20.04
N GLY A 939 -2.31 6.34 -20.30
CA GLY A 939 -1.47 7.19 -19.45
C GLY A 939 -0.16 6.50 -19.10
N GLU A 940 0.51 6.96 -18.05
CA GLU A 940 1.84 6.46 -17.65
C GLU A 940 1.99 6.24 -16.14
N PHE A 941 3.02 5.49 -15.76
CA PHE A 941 3.33 5.27 -14.35
C PHE A 941 3.92 6.52 -13.70
N TYR A 942 3.48 6.81 -12.48
CA TYR A 942 3.95 7.96 -11.70
C TYR A 942 5.47 7.94 -11.46
N ASN A 943 6.05 9.14 -11.27
CA ASN A 943 7.48 9.38 -11.05
C ASN A 943 8.41 8.81 -12.15
N GLY A 944 7.89 8.52 -13.34
CA GLY A 944 8.67 7.96 -14.44
C GLY A 944 9.24 6.57 -14.17
N ASN A 945 8.81 5.88 -13.11
CA ASN A 945 9.38 4.62 -12.67
C ASN A 945 8.32 3.51 -12.51
N PRO A 946 8.12 2.64 -13.52
CA PRO A 946 7.13 1.58 -13.46
C PRO A 946 7.39 0.53 -12.36
N LEU A 947 8.63 0.37 -11.86
CA LEU A 947 8.94 -0.63 -10.83
C LEU A 947 8.38 -0.27 -9.45
N LEU A 948 8.08 1.02 -9.21
CA LEU A 948 7.36 1.41 -7.99
C LEU A 948 5.97 0.76 -7.94
N SER A 949 5.38 0.46 -9.10
CA SER A 949 4.01 -0.07 -9.22
C SER A 949 3.95 -1.55 -9.63
N LEU A 950 5.03 -2.13 -10.13
CA LEU A 950 5.08 -3.50 -10.67
C LEU A 950 5.88 -4.49 -9.80
N SER A 951 6.24 -4.08 -8.59
CA SER A 951 6.88 -4.96 -7.59
C SER A 951 5.86 -5.96 -7.01
N ASN A 952 6.35 -7.00 -6.31
CA ASN A 952 5.47 -7.97 -5.65
C ASN A 952 4.56 -7.35 -4.59
N ASP A 953 4.99 -6.24 -3.97
CA ASP A 953 4.23 -5.59 -2.90
C ASP A 953 3.23 -4.55 -3.44
N THR A 954 3.40 -4.07 -4.68
CA THR A 954 2.54 -3.04 -5.29
C THR A 954 1.64 -3.54 -6.42
N ILE A 955 1.94 -4.70 -7.02
CA ILE A 955 1.22 -5.24 -8.18
C ILE A 955 -0.28 -5.46 -7.93
N MET A 956 -0.69 -5.85 -6.72
CA MET A 956 -2.11 -6.11 -6.43
C MET A 956 -2.96 -4.85 -6.58
N GLU A 957 -2.43 -3.71 -6.13
CA GLU A 957 -3.08 -2.41 -6.29
C GLU A 957 -3.07 -1.97 -7.76
N THR A 958 -1.96 -2.17 -8.47
CA THR A 958 -1.85 -1.89 -9.90
C THR A 958 -2.85 -2.70 -10.74
N LEU A 959 -3.09 -3.97 -10.41
CA LEU A 959 -4.11 -4.81 -11.07
C LEU A 959 -5.53 -4.33 -10.76
N ARG A 960 -5.80 -3.81 -9.54
CA ARG A 960 -7.09 -3.18 -9.21
C ARG A 960 -7.29 -1.93 -10.07
N GLN A 961 -6.30 -1.04 -10.11
CA GLN A 961 -6.34 0.19 -10.91
C GLN A 961 -6.52 -0.10 -12.41
N THR A 962 -5.83 -1.13 -12.93
CA THR A 962 -5.94 -1.57 -14.34
C THR A 962 -7.39 -1.92 -14.69
N ARG A 963 -8.07 -2.66 -13.81
CA ARG A 963 -9.46 -3.07 -13.99
C ARG A 963 -10.43 -1.90 -13.83
N ALA A 964 -10.28 -1.12 -12.76
CA ALA A 964 -11.16 0.01 -12.47
C ALA A 964 -11.08 1.10 -13.55
N SER A 965 -9.88 1.36 -14.08
CA SER A 965 -9.66 2.37 -15.12
C SER A 965 -9.94 1.86 -16.53
N HIS A 966 -10.25 0.56 -16.71
CA HIS A 966 -10.37 -0.08 -18.03
C HIS A 966 -9.16 0.19 -18.94
N THR A 967 -7.95 0.10 -18.36
CA THR A 967 -6.70 0.49 -19.01
C THR A 967 -6.48 -0.29 -20.31
N SER A 968 -6.39 0.45 -21.42
CA SER A 968 -6.18 -0.11 -22.76
C SER A 968 -4.68 -0.26 -23.06
N TRP A 969 -3.88 0.73 -22.67
CA TRP A 969 -2.43 0.76 -22.85
C TRP A 969 -1.76 1.60 -21.75
N MET A 970 -0.43 1.47 -21.57
CA MET A 970 0.34 2.20 -20.55
C MET A 970 1.74 2.62 -21.06
N GLY A 971 2.07 3.90 -20.94
CA GLY A 971 3.35 4.52 -21.31
C GLY A 971 3.25 6.05 -21.53
N PRO A 972 4.37 6.73 -21.81
CA PRO A 972 5.67 6.18 -22.17
C PRO A 972 6.51 5.68 -20.99
N SER A 973 6.27 6.15 -19.76
CA SER A 973 6.90 5.62 -18.54
C SER A 973 6.37 4.22 -18.25
N SER A 974 6.88 3.21 -18.97
CA SER A 974 6.41 1.83 -18.97
C SER A 974 7.60 0.86 -18.85
N PRO A 975 7.39 -0.43 -18.51
CA PRO A 975 8.47 -1.40 -18.42
C PRO A 975 9.01 -1.86 -19.79
N ALA A 976 8.55 -1.27 -20.90
CA ALA A 976 8.95 -1.64 -22.26
C ALA A 976 10.47 -1.85 -22.48
N PRO A 977 11.38 -1.02 -21.93
CA PRO A 977 12.82 -1.19 -22.14
C PRO A 977 13.50 -2.20 -21.20
N PHE A 978 12.82 -2.75 -20.19
CA PHE A 978 13.47 -3.57 -19.15
C PHE A 978 13.78 -4.98 -19.60
N ARG A 979 14.98 -5.46 -19.28
CA ARG A 979 15.45 -6.81 -19.60
C ARG A 979 15.50 -7.71 -18.37
N LEU A 980 14.88 -8.89 -18.48
CA LEU A 980 14.98 -9.96 -17.49
C LEU A 980 16.43 -10.38 -17.22
N GLY A 981 16.80 -10.45 -15.95
CA GLY A 981 18.13 -10.84 -15.48
C GLY A 981 19.17 -9.71 -15.51
N LYS A 982 18.78 -8.50 -15.94
CA LYS A 982 19.61 -7.31 -15.92
C LYS A 982 18.94 -6.18 -15.15
N ASP A 983 17.76 -5.77 -15.60
CA ASP A 983 17.04 -4.62 -15.04
C ASP A 983 15.92 -5.08 -14.10
N ILE A 984 15.40 -6.30 -14.32
CA ILE A 984 14.32 -6.91 -13.52
C ILE A 984 14.58 -8.39 -13.22
N ASP A 985 14.00 -8.90 -12.15
CA ASP A 985 14.00 -10.32 -11.78
C ASP A 985 12.80 -11.10 -12.35
N ALA A 986 12.73 -12.40 -12.05
CA ALA A 986 11.67 -13.28 -12.54
C ALA A 986 10.27 -12.96 -11.96
N GLY A 987 10.20 -12.48 -10.72
CA GLY A 987 8.93 -12.09 -10.09
C GLY A 987 8.38 -10.82 -10.71
N GLN A 988 9.24 -9.81 -10.91
CA GLN A 988 8.89 -8.58 -11.62
C GLN A 988 8.46 -8.85 -13.06
N GLN A 989 9.18 -9.73 -13.80
CA GLN A 989 8.75 -10.13 -15.14
C GLN A 989 7.37 -10.80 -15.14
N ALA A 990 7.07 -11.64 -14.15
CA ALA A 990 5.76 -12.27 -14.06
C ALA A 990 4.64 -11.28 -13.73
N ASN A 991 4.92 -10.23 -12.95
CA ASN A 991 3.98 -9.14 -12.71
C ASN A 991 3.73 -8.30 -13.97
N ILE A 992 4.77 -7.99 -14.75
CA ILE A 992 4.67 -7.33 -16.05
C ILE A 992 3.80 -8.15 -17.02
N ASP A 993 4.06 -9.45 -17.14
CA ASP A 993 3.30 -10.35 -18.01
C ASP A 993 1.83 -10.48 -17.55
N LEU A 994 1.59 -10.49 -16.24
CA LEU A 994 0.25 -10.58 -15.65
C LEU A 994 -0.58 -9.33 -15.94
N MET A 995 -0.01 -8.14 -15.74
CA MET A 995 -0.69 -6.89 -16.08
C MET A 995 -0.92 -6.77 -17.59
N HIS A 996 0.06 -7.13 -18.43
CA HIS A 996 -0.11 -7.12 -19.89
C HIS A 996 -1.23 -8.08 -20.34
N ASN A 997 -1.34 -9.27 -19.74
CA ASN A 997 -2.45 -10.20 -20.00
C ASN A 997 -3.82 -9.73 -19.48
N THR A 998 -3.86 -8.63 -18.73
CA THR A 998 -5.08 -8.02 -18.17
C THR A 998 -5.49 -6.79 -18.98
N MET A 999 -4.54 -5.93 -19.37
CA MET A 999 -4.79 -4.69 -20.12
C MET A 999 -5.40 -4.92 -21.51
N GLY A 1000 -6.15 -3.93 -21.99
CA GLY A 1000 -6.66 -3.94 -23.35
C GLY A 1000 -7.69 -5.04 -23.62
N TYR A 1001 -7.68 -5.56 -24.84
CA TYR A 1001 -8.59 -6.61 -25.29
C TYR A 1001 -7.88 -7.96 -25.41
N ARG A 1002 -8.61 -9.05 -25.17
CA ARG A 1002 -8.12 -10.42 -25.38
C ARG A 1002 -9.23 -11.31 -25.90
N PHE A 1003 -9.33 -11.45 -27.22
CA PHE A 1003 -10.38 -12.26 -27.82
C PHE A 1003 -10.06 -13.76 -27.81
N VAL A 1004 -10.83 -14.52 -27.03
CA VAL A 1004 -10.78 -15.98 -26.95
C VAL A 1004 -12.04 -16.55 -27.58
N LEU A 1005 -11.90 -17.43 -28.57
CA LEU A 1005 -13.02 -18.22 -29.08
C LEU A 1005 -13.19 -19.46 -28.18
N GLU A 1006 -14.26 -19.50 -27.38
CA GLU A 1006 -14.53 -20.60 -26.44
C GLU A 1006 -15.25 -21.79 -27.10
N SER A 1007 -15.95 -21.56 -28.22
CA SER A 1007 -16.52 -22.63 -29.04
C SER A 1007 -16.95 -22.15 -30.41
N ALA A 1008 -16.94 -23.06 -31.39
CA ALA A 1008 -17.59 -22.89 -32.69
C ALA A 1008 -18.34 -24.17 -33.09
N SER A 1009 -19.57 -24.05 -33.59
CA SER A 1009 -20.32 -25.17 -34.17
C SER A 1009 -20.82 -24.84 -35.56
N HIS A 1010 -20.82 -25.83 -36.45
CA HIS A 1010 -21.26 -25.71 -37.84
C HIS A 1010 -21.63 -27.09 -38.40
N ALA A 1011 -22.30 -27.11 -39.57
CA ALA A 1011 -22.56 -28.36 -40.26
C ALA A 1011 -21.25 -29.03 -40.71
N ALA A 1012 -21.04 -30.30 -40.37
CA ALA A 1012 -19.82 -31.04 -40.73
C ALA A 1012 -19.64 -31.26 -42.24
N LYS A 1013 -20.74 -31.20 -43.01
CA LYS A 1013 -20.77 -31.39 -44.46
C LYS A 1013 -21.56 -30.27 -45.13
N ALA A 1014 -21.09 -29.79 -46.27
CA ALA A 1014 -21.79 -28.80 -47.08
C ALA A 1014 -21.43 -28.91 -48.57
N SER A 1015 -22.28 -28.36 -49.44
CA SER A 1015 -22.07 -28.36 -50.89
C SER A 1015 -21.54 -27.01 -51.40
N PRO A 1016 -20.69 -27.00 -52.44
CA PRO A 1016 -20.21 -25.75 -53.05
C PRO A 1016 -21.36 -24.79 -53.39
N GLY A 1017 -21.16 -23.50 -53.16
CA GLY A 1017 -22.16 -22.45 -53.42
C GLY A 1017 -23.26 -22.30 -52.37
N ARG A 1018 -23.31 -23.16 -51.34
CA ARG A 1018 -24.26 -23.08 -50.22
C ARG A 1018 -23.66 -22.33 -49.03
N ASP A 1019 -24.54 -21.76 -48.21
CA ASP A 1019 -24.15 -21.12 -46.96
C ASP A 1019 -23.94 -22.15 -45.85
N VAL A 1020 -22.92 -21.93 -45.04
CA VAL A 1020 -22.61 -22.63 -43.80
C VAL A 1020 -22.79 -21.65 -42.66
N THR A 1021 -23.72 -21.91 -41.75
CA THR A 1021 -23.89 -21.11 -40.54
C THR A 1021 -22.92 -21.60 -39.47
N LEU A 1022 -22.09 -20.69 -38.96
CA LEU A 1022 -21.26 -20.87 -37.78
C LEU A 1022 -21.94 -20.22 -36.58
N ARG A 1023 -21.99 -20.93 -35.46
CA ARG A 1023 -22.36 -20.38 -34.14
C ARG A 1023 -21.11 -20.36 -33.28
N MET A 1024 -20.74 -19.20 -32.78
CA MET A 1024 -19.46 -18.95 -32.10
C MET A 1024 -19.72 -18.29 -30.75
N THR A 1025 -18.94 -18.65 -29.75
CA THR A 1025 -18.92 -17.97 -28.45
C THR A 1025 -17.55 -17.35 -28.26
N TRP A 1026 -17.48 -16.02 -28.34
CA TRP A 1026 -16.28 -15.25 -28.09
C TRP A 1026 -16.28 -14.76 -26.64
N ASN A 1027 -15.10 -14.54 -26.08
CA ASN A 1027 -14.92 -13.93 -24.77
C ASN A 1027 -13.77 -12.92 -24.86
N ASN A 1028 -14.07 -11.65 -24.58
CA ASN A 1028 -13.02 -10.66 -24.35
C ASN A 1028 -12.55 -10.77 -22.90
N LYS A 1029 -11.39 -11.39 -22.69
CA LYS A 1029 -10.79 -11.60 -21.36
C LYS A 1029 -9.86 -10.47 -20.90
N GLY A 1030 -9.81 -9.36 -21.63
CA GLY A 1030 -9.12 -8.14 -21.21
C GLY A 1030 -10.08 -7.18 -20.50
N VAL A 1031 -9.58 -6.04 -20.03
CA VAL A 1031 -10.36 -5.02 -19.30
C VAL A 1031 -10.97 -3.94 -20.20
N ALA A 1032 -10.64 -3.90 -21.50
CA ALA A 1032 -11.13 -2.91 -22.45
C ALA A 1032 -11.54 -3.55 -23.80
N PRO A 1033 -12.44 -2.91 -24.59
CA PRO A 1033 -12.73 -3.34 -25.95
C PRO A 1033 -11.60 -2.99 -26.94
N PHE A 1034 -11.72 -3.51 -28.15
CA PHE A 1034 -10.86 -3.12 -29.29
C PHE A 1034 -11.51 -1.98 -30.06
N TYR A 1035 -10.91 -0.79 -30.14
CA TYR A 1035 -11.61 0.38 -30.68
C TYR A 1035 -11.53 0.57 -32.20
N ALA A 1036 -10.71 -0.20 -32.92
CA ALA A 1036 -10.57 -0.05 -34.36
C ALA A 1036 -11.58 -0.91 -35.13
N ALA A 1037 -12.13 -0.37 -36.23
CA ALA A 1037 -13.17 -1.02 -37.04
C ALA A 1037 -12.61 -2.11 -37.98
N TRP A 1038 -11.94 -3.11 -37.41
CA TRP A 1038 -11.30 -4.19 -38.19
C TRP A 1038 -12.29 -5.34 -38.42
N PRO A 1039 -12.50 -5.79 -39.67
CA PRO A 1039 -13.50 -6.81 -39.96
C PRO A 1039 -13.05 -8.20 -39.48
N LEU A 1040 -13.97 -8.90 -38.80
CA LEU A 1040 -13.89 -10.35 -38.66
C LEU A 1040 -14.04 -11.01 -40.03
N ALA A 1041 -13.20 -11.99 -40.33
CA ALA A 1041 -13.22 -12.71 -41.59
C ALA A 1041 -13.10 -14.23 -41.38
N LEU A 1042 -13.71 -14.97 -42.31
CA LEU A 1042 -13.68 -16.43 -42.40
C LEU A 1042 -13.04 -16.86 -43.72
N ALA A 1043 -12.36 -18.00 -43.70
CA ALA A 1043 -11.77 -18.60 -44.89
C ALA A 1043 -11.74 -20.13 -44.80
N LEU A 1044 -11.32 -20.79 -45.88
CA LEU A 1044 -11.07 -22.23 -45.92
C LEU A 1044 -9.61 -22.51 -46.19
N VAL A 1045 -9.07 -23.50 -45.49
CA VAL A 1045 -7.72 -24.04 -45.68
C VAL A 1045 -7.84 -25.39 -46.36
N ASP A 1046 -7.13 -25.56 -47.49
CA ASP A 1046 -7.06 -26.81 -48.25
C ASP A 1046 -6.19 -27.88 -47.56
N ALA A 1047 -6.16 -29.09 -48.14
CA ALA A 1047 -5.37 -30.20 -47.61
C ALA A 1047 -3.84 -29.95 -47.68
N GLN A 1048 -3.39 -29.01 -48.51
CA GLN A 1048 -1.99 -28.57 -48.61
C GLN A 1048 -1.67 -27.47 -47.60
N GLY A 1049 -2.65 -27.06 -46.77
CA GLY A 1049 -2.47 -26.03 -45.77
C GLY A 1049 -2.46 -24.62 -46.36
N ARG A 1050 -3.02 -24.38 -47.54
CA ARG A 1050 -3.13 -23.05 -48.18
C ARG A 1050 -4.56 -22.55 -48.09
N LEU A 1051 -4.75 -21.23 -48.12
CA LEU A 1051 -6.10 -20.66 -48.27
C LEU A 1051 -6.68 -21.09 -49.62
N ALA A 1052 -7.90 -21.62 -49.61
CA ALA A 1052 -8.61 -21.99 -50.81
C ALA A 1052 -8.98 -20.73 -51.60
N GLU A 1053 -8.87 -20.81 -52.93
CA GLU A 1053 -9.14 -19.69 -53.82
C GLU A 1053 -10.58 -19.15 -53.65
N GLY A 1054 -10.71 -17.83 -53.52
CA GLY A 1054 -12.00 -17.15 -53.33
C GLY A 1054 -12.69 -17.42 -51.98
N SER A 1055 -12.01 -18.08 -51.03
CA SER A 1055 -12.64 -18.46 -49.75
C SER A 1055 -12.68 -17.34 -48.70
N VAL A 1056 -11.83 -16.32 -48.78
CA VAL A 1056 -11.80 -15.25 -47.77
C VAL A 1056 -13.06 -14.38 -47.86
N GLN A 1057 -13.82 -14.29 -46.77
CA GLN A 1057 -15.03 -13.47 -46.65
C GLN A 1057 -15.07 -12.71 -45.34
N ARG A 1058 -15.36 -11.41 -45.40
CA ARG A 1058 -15.67 -10.60 -44.21
C ARG A 1058 -17.08 -10.97 -43.72
N VAL A 1059 -17.23 -11.12 -42.42
CA VAL A 1059 -18.52 -11.42 -41.80
C VAL A 1059 -19.33 -10.13 -41.72
N GLY A 1060 -20.46 -10.07 -42.43
CA GLY A 1060 -21.32 -8.88 -42.44
C GLY A 1060 -22.07 -8.70 -41.11
N GLY A 1061 -22.27 -7.44 -40.70
CA GLY A 1061 -23.07 -7.09 -39.51
C GLY A 1061 -22.37 -7.35 -38.16
N VAL A 1062 -21.05 -7.58 -38.17
CA VAL A 1062 -20.25 -7.76 -36.94
C VAL A 1062 -19.34 -6.56 -36.74
N ASP A 1063 -19.42 -5.96 -35.56
CA ASP A 1063 -18.50 -4.92 -35.10
C ASP A 1063 -17.77 -5.40 -33.85
N VAL A 1064 -16.48 -5.69 -33.98
CA VAL A 1064 -15.65 -6.18 -32.87
C VAL A 1064 -15.39 -5.10 -31.81
N ARG A 1065 -15.71 -3.83 -32.09
CA ARG A 1065 -15.62 -2.73 -31.13
C ARG A 1065 -16.67 -2.82 -30.03
N GLU A 1066 -17.78 -3.49 -30.32
CA GLU A 1066 -18.87 -3.72 -29.36
C GLU A 1066 -18.57 -4.90 -28.42
N TRP A 1067 -17.45 -5.62 -28.62
CA TRP A 1067 -17.04 -6.75 -27.79
C TRP A 1067 -16.39 -6.26 -26.48
N LEU A 1068 -17.22 -5.69 -25.60
CA LEU A 1068 -16.85 -5.32 -24.23
C LEU A 1068 -16.30 -6.53 -23.44
N PRO A 1069 -15.56 -6.33 -22.33
CA PRO A 1069 -15.12 -7.43 -21.48
C PRO A 1069 -16.25 -8.43 -21.16
N GLY A 1070 -15.99 -9.72 -21.35
CA GLY A 1070 -16.97 -10.80 -21.19
C GLY A 1070 -17.36 -11.51 -22.49
N ARG A 1071 -18.40 -12.36 -22.39
CA ARG A 1071 -18.83 -13.28 -23.46
C ARG A 1071 -19.76 -12.62 -24.48
N HIS A 1072 -19.58 -13.01 -25.74
CA HIS A 1072 -20.36 -12.57 -26.90
C HIS A 1072 -20.77 -13.78 -27.74
N ALA A 1073 -22.07 -13.96 -27.95
CA ALA A 1073 -22.57 -14.97 -28.88
C ALA A 1073 -22.63 -14.39 -30.29
N LEU A 1074 -22.04 -15.08 -31.26
CA LEU A 1074 -22.02 -14.68 -32.66
C LEU A 1074 -22.61 -15.78 -33.54
N LYS A 1075 -23.50 -15.38 -34.45
CA LYS A 1075 -23.92 -16.20 -35.59
C LYS A 1075 -23.35 -15.59 -36.87
N ALA A 1076 -22.56 -16.36 -37.61
CA ALA A 1076 -21.95 -15.94 -38.86
C ALA A 1076 -22.35 -16.87 -40.00
N ASP A 1077 -22.88 -16.34 -41.10
CA ASP A 1077 -23.16 -17.11 -42.30
C ASP A 1077 -21.98 -16.98 -43.28
N TYR A 1078 -21.48 -18.12 -43.76
CA TYR A 1078 -20.30 -18.21 -44.63
C TYR A 1078 -20.66 -18.92 -45.94
N LYS A 1079 -20.50 -18.25 -47.08
CA LYS A 1079 -20.91 -18.79 -48.38
C LYS A 1079 -19.78 -19.60 -49.02
N LEU A 1080 -19.97 -20.90 -49.25
CA LEU A 1080 -18.91 -21.68 -49.92
C LEU A 1080 -18.68 -21.23 -51.37
N PRO A 1081 -17.42 -21.08 -51.84
CA PRO A 1081 -17.15 -20.82 -53.25
C PRO A 1081 -17.81 -21.85 -54.16
N ALA A 1082 -18.52 -21.40 -55.21
CA ALA A 1082 -19.26 -22.30 -56.10
C ALA A 1082 -18.35 -23.27 -56.87
N GLY A 1083 -17.11 -22.85 -57.16
CA GLY A 1083 -16.09 -23.66 -57.85
C GLY A 1083 -15.28 -24.58 -56.94
N LEU A 1084 -15.60 -24.67 -55.65
CA LEU A 1084 -14.80 -25.43 -54.69
C LEU A 1084 -14.84 -26.94 -55.01
N ALA A 1085 -13.67 -27.58 -55.05
CA ALA A 1085 -13.58 -29.02 -55.27
C ALA A 1085 -14.17 -29.79 -54.08
N ALA A 1086 -14.70 -30.99 -54.33
CA ALA A 1086 -15.08 -31.88 -53.25
C ALA A 1086 -13.83 -32.33 -52.49
N GLY A 1087 -13.86 -32.27 -51.17
CA GLY A 1087 -12.67 -32.53 -50.36
C GLY A 1087 -12.84 -32.11 -48.90
N SER A 1088 -11.83 -32.44 -48.09
CA SER A 1088 -11.76 -31.99 -46.70
C SER A 1088 -11.05 -30.65 -46.63
N TYR A 1089 -11.69 -29.66 -46.02
CA TYR A 1089 -11.15 -28.34 -45.75
C TYR A 1089 -11.15 -28.10 -44.23
N LYS A 1090 -10.41 -27.09 -43.77
CA LYS A 1090 -10.55 -26.56 -42.42
C LYS A 1090 -11.06 -25.13 -42.49
N LEU A 1091 -12.01 -24.77 -41.64
CA LEU A 1091 -12.41 -23.38 -41.45
C LEU A 1091 -11.25 -22.61 -40.80
N ALA A 1092 -11.10 -21.34 -41.15
CA ALA A 1092 -10.16 -20.44 -40.50
C ALA A 1092 -10.82 -19.10 -40.24
N VAL A 1093 -10.35 -18.41 -39.19
CA VAL A 1093 -10.86 -17.09 -38.76
C VAL A 1093 -9.69 -16.12 -38.55
N ALA A 1094 -9.95 -14.84 -38.79
CA ALA A 1094 -9.02 -13.74 -38.49
C ALA A 1094 -9.79 -12.44 -38.29
N ILE A 1095 -9.18 -11.49 -37.57
CA ILE A 1095 -9.57 -10.07 -37.63
C ILE A 1095 -8.55 -9.38 -38.52
N LEU A 1096 -9.01 -8.85 -39.65
CA LEU A 1096 -8.13 -8.33 -40.70
C LEU A 1096 -7.81 -6.87 -40.45
N ASP A 1097 -6.53 -6.52 -40.52
CA ASP A 1097 -6.10 -5.13 -40.65
C ASP A 1097 -6.62 -4.59 -42.01
N PRO A 1098 -7.48 -3.55 -42.02
CA PRO A 1098 -8.03 -2.97 -43.24
C PRO A 1098 -6.98 -2.44 -44.21
N ASP A 1099 -5.82 -2.01 -43.72
CA ASP A 1099 -4.76 -1.39 -44.52
C ASP A 1099 -3.96 -2.42 -45.30
N THR A 1100 -3.76 -3.60 -44.70
CA THR A 1100 -2.98 -4.68 -45.30
C THR A 1100 -3.85 -5.78 -45.93
N GLY A 1101 -5.12 -5.85 -45.52
CA GLY A 1101 -6.04 -6.95 -45.87
C GLY A 1101 -5.66 -8.30 -45.27
N LYS A 1102 -4.70 -8.33 -44.35
CA LYS A 1102 -4.15 -9.54 -43.70
C LYS A 1102 -4.59 -9.62 -42.24
N PRO A 1103 -4.53 -10.80 -41.60
CA PRO A 1103 -4.73 -10.90 -40.15
C PRO A 1103 -3.79 -9.96 -39.39
N GLY A 1104 -4.35 -9.15 -38.49
CA GLY A 1104 -3.59 -8.18 -37.70
C GLY A 1104 -3.76 -8.32 -36.18
N VAL A 1105 -4.71 -9.15 -35.74
CA VAL A 1105 -4.94 -9.44 -34.31
C VAL A 1105 -4.64 -10.91 -34.05
N HIS A 1106 -3.79 -11.16 -33.07
CA HIS A 1106 -3.55 -12.48 -32.51
C HIS A 1106 -4.71 -12.87 -31.57
N LEU A 1107 -5.33 -14.01 -31.85
CA LEU A 1107 -6.39 -14.54 -31.00
C LEU A 1107 -5.80 -15.27 -29.79
N GLY A 1108 -6.53 -15.25 -28.66
CA GLY A 1108 -6.18 -15.97 -27.44
C GLY A 1108 -6.40 -17.48 -27.52
N ILE A 1109 -6.24 -18.08 -28.69
CA ILE A 1109 -6.39 -19.52 -28.95
C ILE A 1109 -5.22 -20.02 -29.80
N GLU A 1110 -4.92 -21.32 -29.70
CA GLU A 1110 -3.96 -21.99 -30.57
C GLU A 1110 -4.53 -22.22 -31.99
N GLY A 1111 -3.67 -22.61 -32.92
CA GLY A 1111 -4.04 -22.87 -34.32
C GLY A 1111 -3.72 -21.71 -35.28
N GLU A 1112 -3.10 -20.64 -34.77
CA GLU A 1112 -2.52 -19.59 -35.61
C GLU A 1112 -1.47 -20.16 -36.57
N ARG A 1113 -1.55 -19.73 -37.82
CA ARG A 1113 -0.71 -20.15 -38.92
C ARG A 1113 0.35 -19.08 -39.20
N GLY A 1114 1.39 -19.42 -39.97
CA GLY A 1114 2.42 -18.45 -40.37
C GLY A 1114 1.92 -17.29 -41.26
N ASP A 1115 0.69 -17.37 -41.78
CA ASP A 1115 0.00 -16.29 -42.50
C ASP A 1115 -0.97 -15.48 -41.60
N GLY A 1116 -0.96 -15.72 -40.28
CA GLY A 1116 -1.76 -15.05 -39.27
C GLY A 1116 -3.20 -15.55 -39.13
N TRP A 1117 -3.67 -16.45 -40.02
CA TRP A 1117 -5.01 -17.02 -39.89
C TRP A 1117 -5.05 -18.08 -38.80
N THR A 1118 -6.15 -18.15 -38.04
CA THR A 1118 -6.34 -19.18 -37.02
C THR A 1118 -7.21 -20.31 -37.56
N THR A 1119 -6.67 -21.52 -37.61
CA THR A 1119 -7.39 -22.71 -38.08
C THR A 1119 -8.35 -23.20 -37.00
N LEU A 1120 -9.59 -23.49 -37.39
CA LEU A 1120 -10.65 -24.03 -36.55
C LEU A 1120 -10.91 -25.50 -36.90
N ASP A 1121 -12.18 -25.86 -37.09
CA ASP A 1121 -12.63 -27.22 -37.31
C ASP A 1121 -12.69 -27.63 -38.80
N ARG A 1122 -12.85 -28.92 -39.04
CA ARG A 1122 -12.91 -29.54 -40.36
C ARG A 1122 -14.31 -29.40 -40.97
N LEU A 1123 -14.35 -28.93 -42.21
CA LEU A 1123 -15.54 -28.94 -43.07
C LEU A 1123 -15.33 -29.89 -44.26
N GLN A 1124 -16.25 -30.84 -44.43
CA GLN A 1124 -16.25 -31.71 -45.60
C GLN A 1124 -17.12 -31.12 -46.71
N VAL A 1125 -16.51 -30.84 -47.87
CA VAL A 1125 -17.21 -30.35 -49.05
C VAL A 1125 -17.59 -31.54 -49.94
N ALA A 1126 -18.88 -31.70 -50.22
CA ALA A 1126 -19.44 -32.80 -51.01
C ALA A 1126 -20.42 -32.27 -52.07
N ARG A 1127 -20.37 -32.82 -53.28
CA ARG A 1127 -21.26 -32.44 -54.38
C ARG A 1127 -22.67 -32.95 -54.18
#